data_AF-A0A933N9J3-F1
#
_entry.id   AF-A0A933N9J3-F1
#
_cell.length_a   1.000
_cell.length_b   1.000
_cell.length_c   1.000
_cell.angle_alpha   90.00
_cell.angle_beta   90.00
_cell.angle_gamma   90.00
#
_symmetry.space_group_name_H-M   'P 1'
#
loop_
_entity.id
_entity.type
_entity.pdbx_description
1 polymer ?
#
loop_
_entity_poly.entity_id
_entity_poly.type
_entity_poly.pdbx_seq_one_letter_code
_entity_poly.pdbx_strand_id
1 'polypeptide(L)'
;MVIRNDPNRIRLPQTPSTSAPAATKTVKEPSSQGSVSSPGMPPRAHKSDKSEAQAPTTRATFTQKLVSLLRDHQRPVMGVMLGVMAAPGILGGVAHAQPAAPTATTDAEFDAAKLTQYPLFKLFWETPEGTNDGMAHRGLDELTPQGAANLVEYARTHNIDGTPSPAGQKAISKPERDLIRAILEHPHFGGFFELDSKPGLLEGFGIDPGSVHASTSQSVVDLGDVNIPRGVSEKSPAELRSLRIENLGKKLTSEYDSRKDYFEDPSVGEHTKGLRVLGLLADYAEALNSHGTTASSDDAGITLFNAFAKLPFAHVYGAQDYNGLGFGIAQSLVLGFDGNEVATKFDVNPDAPTTYLSMDGGMAKAMEFVDQYREALGQDKGAADYERAPVLNYMVGGESGHKKFGSFDEKRAFSTSGVNWGVIMFPGDQEIAKLPPAASFDMAIDAVDALKRAVIATPGQDHLVVVDKNGQELKIEKQIQKDENGKAVSWSAVFKDANGQEVPAGDVLGLIKNAWGQTRGDGKAAGTLDMGWWGFCDRNTAQRLYKSKYKIPQIDAETVRVEVNGKIISIPRDEAQKLLDVDVGDLVGRTKFVGFRFDDQPKTIRLTTGETITGRIQDFRLDVRSAADRVGGDLVRVRNDANNPIRGNIELKTEYGSQSIAIGSIKEMTKDAAGKVTIDIQHPGSTYSSKYSGTVTSPIDWSSATPVEGSEGTVKLDPSKLSGELVVQTASGEKRIPASQVSEVVGETEHELRVSSYVKFVSDNGGMFATDGSTGVVVSNGVRWVNEIQRKVVTDTLPDWMPKSAQGIMGPLTRVEGDKLVLVEGMYKNYGDSMYPAFRGWMQVGQDGGIINEGFVSGEPDFGWAANDKLDWGASSSFNPHMTPELRLKLLVNGVKDMTKLEAMAEKLNLPENWKSLRVADAPAPTATETPTPATP
;
A
#
# COMPACT_ATOMS: atom_id res chain seq x y z
N MET A 1 -19.58 0.64 16.34
CA MET A 1 -20.05 1.96 15.88
C MET A 1 -21.56 1.96 15.93
N VAL A 2 -22.17 2.71 16.85
CA VAL A 2 -23.61 2.65 17.15
C VAL A 2 -24.35 3.70 16.34
N ILE A 3 -25.21 3.27 15.40
CA ILE A 3 -26.24 4.11 14.80
C ILE A 3 -27.58 3.51 15.20
N ARG A 4 -28.28 4.16 16.13
CA ARG A 4 -29.69 3.88 16.46
C ARG A 4 -30.56 4.89 15.71
N ASN A 5 -31.43 4.39 14.85
CA ASN A 5 -32.57 5.13 14.30
C ASN A 5 -33.75 5.04 15.30
N ASP A 6 -34.31 6.18 15.68
CA ASP A 6 -35.57 6.27 16.44
C ASP A 6 -36.69 6.76 15.50
N PRO A 7 -37.71 5.93 15.20
CA PRO A 7 -38.81 6.29 14.32
C PRO A 7 -40.06 6.60 15.16
N ASN A 8 -40.23 7.82 15.66
CA ASN A 8 -41.55 8.31 16.14
C ASN A 8 -41.61 9.84 16.30
N ARG A 9 -41.94 10.57 15.23
CA ARG A 9 -42.68 11.85 15.35
C ARG A 9 -43.47 12.17 14.08
N ILE A 10 -44.72 11.72 14.08
CA ILE A 10 -45.77 12.11 13.15
C ILE A 10 -46.35 13.47 13.60
N ARG A 11 -46.39 14.47 12.72
CA ARG A 11 -47.49 15.45 12.60
C ARG A 11 -47.56 16.00 11.16
N LEU A 12 -48.71 15.77 10.54
CA LEU A 12 -49.12 16.18 9.19
C LEU A 12 -49.52 17.69 9.10
N PRO A 13 -49.69 18.25 7.88
CA PRO A 13 -49.62 19.68 7.60
C PRO A 13 -51.00 20.36 7.54
N GLN A 14 -51.03 21.70 7.64
CA GLN A 14 -52.15 22.53 7.19
C GLN A 14 -51.64 23.80 6.48
N THR A 15 -52.21 24.06 5.30
CA THR A 15 -52.03 25.23 4.42
C THR A 15 -53.10 26.31 4.72
N PRO A 16 -53.30 27.39 3.92
CA PRO A 16 -53.01 28.77 4.32
C PRO A 16 -54.28 29.65 4.44
N SER A 17 -54.21 30.84 5.06
CA SER A 17 -55.18 31.92 4.81
C SER A 17 -54.78 33.27 5.42
N THR A 18 -55.10 34.31 4.67
CA THR A 18 -54.88 35.75 4.76
C THR A 18 -55.68 36.51 5.81
N SER A 19 -55.12 37.62 6.32
CA SER A 19 -55.84 38.91 6.47
C SER A 19 -54.88 40.09 6.78
N ALA A 20 -55.11 41.21 6.09
CA ALA A 20 -54.44 42.52 6.22
C ALA A 20 -55.30 43.48 7.07
N PRO A 21 -55.22 44.83 7.02
CA PRO A 21 -54.11 45.80 6.79
C PRO A 21 -54.13 47.02 7.77
N ALA A 22 -53.12 47.92 7.70
CA ALA A 22 -53.23 49.39 7.88
C ALA A 22 -51.85 50.04 7.59
N ALA A 23 -51.66 50.77 6.47
CA ALA A 23 -51.80 52.24 6.29
C ALA A 23 -50.73 53.05 7.08
N THR A 24 -49.93 53.98 6.55
CA THR A 24 -50.14 54.92 5.43
C THR A 24 -48.85 55.71 5.08
N LYS A 25 -48.79 56.23 3.82
CA LYS A 25 -48.23 57.54 3.34
C LYS A 25 -46.70 57.68 3.13
N THR A 26 -46.13 58.23 2.05
CA THR A 26 -46.62 59.00 0.86
C THR A 26 -45.53 59.11 -0.24
N VAL A 27 -45.88 58.75 -1.50
CA VAL A 27 -45.77 59.48 -2.80
C VAL A 27 -44.58 60.44 -3.12
N LYS A 28 -43.85 60.21 -4.24
CA LYS A 28 -43.81 61.02 -5.51
C LYS A 28 -42.67 60.60 -6.49
N GLU A 29 -43.01 60.30 -7.76
CA GLU A 29 -42.16 60.52 -8.97
C GLU A 29 -42.31 62.01 -9.44
N PRO A 30 -41.71 62.58 -10.53
CA PRO A 30 -40.87 62.03 -11.62
C PRO A 30 -39.66 62.93 -12.11
N SER A 31 -38.88 62.40 -13.06
CA SER A 31 -38.24 63.04 -14.25
C SER A 31 -37.37 64.34 -14.19
N SER A 32 -36.25 64.26 -14.93
CA SER A 32 -35.70 65.22 -15.93
C SER A 32 -34.41 66.05 -15.64
N GLN A 33 -33.43 65.84 -16.55
CA GLN A 33 -32.59 66.79 -17.33
C GLN A 33 -31.61 67.81 -16.69
N GLY A 34 -30.39 67.84 -17.27
CA GLY A 34 -29.51 69.03 -17.42
C GLY A 34 -28.11 68.88 -16.78
N SER A 35 -27.07 68.43 -17.52
CA SER A 35 -25.94 69.21 -18.10
C SER A 35 -25.06 69.94 -17.05
N VAL A 36 -23.71 69.85 -17.02
CA VAL A 36 -22.70 70.34 -17.98
C VAL A 36 -21.29 69.83 -17.57
N SER A 37 -20.38 69.74 -18.56
CA SER A 37 -18.89 69.76 -18.52
C SER A 37 -18.08 68.46 -18.73
N SER A 38 -17.64 68.27 -19.98
CA SER A 38 -16.35 67.65 -20.38
C SER A 38 -15.19 68.67 -20.22
N PRO A 39 -13.91 68.42 -20.63
CA PRO A 39 -13.29 67.20 -21.19
C PRO A 39 -11.84 66.88 -20.67
N GLY A 40 -11.26 65.74 -21.07
CA GLY A 40 -9.80 65.63 -21.25
C GLY A 40 -9.10 64.30 -20.91
N MET A 41 -8.96 63.43 -21.93
CA MET A 41 -7.95 62.38 -22.19
C MET A 41 -6.48 62.65 -21.75
N PRO A 42 -5.47 61.75 -21.96
CA PRO A 42 -5.39 60.26 -21.99
C PRO A 42 -4.08 59.72 -21.30
N PRO A 43 -3.65 58.44 -21.47
CA PRO A 43 -2.65 57.76 -20.63
C PRO A 43 -1.20 57.86 -21.17
N ARG A 44 -0.21 57.53 -20.33
CA ARG A 44 1.20 57.41 -20.75
C ARG A 44 1.81 56.07 -20.35
N ALA A 45 2.27 55.36 -21.38
CA ALA A 45 3.35 54.38 -21.31
C ALA A 45 4.71 55.10 -21.24
N HIS A 46 5.75 54.45 -20.72
CA HIS A 46 7.10 54.58 -21.31
C HIS A 46 8.01 53.40 -20.98
N LYS A 47 8.70 52.98 -22.05
CA LYS A 47 9.84 52.05 -22.16
C LYS A 47 11.04 52.50 -21.31
N SER A 48 11.93 51.54 -20.99
CA SER A 48 13.37 51.84 -20.96
C SER A 48 14.16 50.69 -21.58
N ASP A 49 15.10 51.09 -22.45
CA ASP A 49 16.03 50.28 -23.22
C ASP A 49 17.34 50.02 -22.44
N LYS A 50 18.10 49.07 -22.97
CA LYS A 50 19.49 48.65 -22.68
C LYS A 50 20.49 49.80 -22.46
N SER A 51 21.50 49.57 -21.61
CA SER A 51 22.92 49.79 -21.95
C SER A 51 23.90 49.11 -20.98
N GLU A 52 25.05 48.74 -21.56
CA GLU A 52 26.24 48.07 -21.02
C GLU A 52 27.17 48.97 -20.18
N ALA A 53 27.98 48.27 -19.37
CA ALA A 53 29.38 48.53 -19.00
C ALA A 53 29.78 49.84 -18.30
N GLN A 54 30.33 49.69 -17.09
CA GLN A 54 31.73 50.08 -16.74
C GLN A 54 32.05 49.75 -15.27
N ALA A 55 33.17 49.05 -15.04
CA ALA A 55 33.89 49.00 -13.77
C ALA A 55 34.48 50.40 -13.45
N PRO A 56 34.93 50.72 -12.21
CA PRO A 56 36.24 50.20 -11.76
C PRO A 56 36.47 50.08 -10.22
N THR A 57 37.52 49.30 -9.85
CA THR A 57 38.52 49.53 -8.75
C THR A 57 38.01 49.56 -7.28
N THR A 58 38.69 49.10 -6.21
CA THR A 58 40.04 48.60 -5.88
C THR A 58 40.00 48.14 -4.40
N ARG A 59 40.65 47.02 -4.04
CA ARG A 59 41.62 46.90 -2.90
C ARG A 59 41.96 45.44 -2.58
N ALA A 60 43.17 45.04 -2.98
CA ALA A 60 44.09 44.28 -2.13
C ALA A 60 44.43 45.15 -0.88
N THR A 61 44.85 44.70 0.29
CA THR A 61 45.69 43.58 0.74
C THR A 61 45.60 43.61 2.27
N PHE A 62 45.67 42.49 3.01
CA PHE A 62 46.72 42.25 4.02
C PHE A 62 46.52 40.94 4.81
N THR A 63 47.67 40.31 5.04
CA THR A 63 47.96 39.00 5.61
C THR A 63 48.10 39.06 7.14
N GLN A 64 48.09 37.87 7.76
CA GLN A 64 48.68 37.48 9.06
C GLN A 64 47.81 37.59 10.33
N LYS A 65 47.41 36.42 10.85
CA LYS A 65 47.74 35.89 12.20
C LYS A 65 46.87 34.67 12.48
N LEU A 66 47.48 33.51 12.79
CA LEU A 66 47.42 32.87 14.12
C LEU A 66 47.96 31.42 14.04
N VAL A 67 49.26 31.25 14.24
CA VAL A 67 49.86 30.00 14.75
C VAL A 67 50.32 30.31 16.17
N SER A 68 49.52 29.91 17.15
CA SER A 68 49.91 29.65 18.54
C SER A 68 48.66 29.33 19.35
N LEU A 69 48.66 28.22 20.10
CA LEU A 69 47.58 27.58 20.91
C LEU A 69 47.12 26.30 20.19
N LEU A 70 47.47 25.08 20.60
CA LEU A 70 47.49 24.51 21.95
C LEU A 70 48.48 23.33 22.03
N ARG A 71 49.26 23.28 23.11
CA ARG A 71 49.89 22.09 23.68
C ARG A 71 49.31 21.93 25.08
N ASP A 72 48.75 20.76 25.38
CA ASP A 72 48.94 19.98 26.62
C ASP A 72 47.69 19.20 27.07
N HIS A 73 47.99 18.03 27.66
CA HIS A 73 47.16 17.01 28.36
C HIS A 73 46.72 15.83 27.46
N GLN A 74 46.96 14.53 27.77
CA GLN A 74 47.21 13.79 29.03
C GLN A 74 48.06 12.51 28.83
N ARG A 75 48.53 11.95 29.97
CA ARG A 75 49.16 10.60 30.21
C ARG A 75 48.13 9.44 30.12
N PRO A 76 48.49 8.12 30.14
CA PRO A 76 49.02 7.33 31.30
C PRO A 76 50.20 6.38 30.92
N VAL A 77 51.23 6.09 31.76
CA VAL A 77 51.41 5.20 32.96
C VAL A 77 51.40 3.67 32.69
N MET A 78 52.45 3.01 33.25
CA MET A 78 52.82 1.57 33.37
C MET A 78 53.55 0.94 32.16
N GLY A 79 54.71 0.28 32.26
CA GLY A 79 55.65 0.00 33.37
C GLY A 79 56.76 -0.98 32.91
N VAL A 80 57.87 -1.04 33.69
CA VAL A 80 58.79 -2.21 33.86
C VAL A 80 59.69 -2.53 32.62
N MET A 81 61.03 -2.68 32.61
CA MET A 81 62.09 -3.01 33.58
C MET A 81 63.49 -2.70 32.98
N LEU A 82 64.50 -2.53 33.87
CA LEU A 82 65.99 -2.70 33.74
C LEU A 82 66.72 -2.15 32.49
N GLY A 83 67.77 -1.34 32.54
CA GLY A 83 68.85 -1.21 33.52
C GLY A 83 70.13 -1.89 33.00
N VAL A 84 71.14 -1.12 32.58
CA VAL A 84 72.59 -1.23 32.92
C VAL A 84 73.42 -0.27 32.04
N MET A 85 74.38 0.37 32.70
CA MET A 85 75.32 1.39 32.27
C MET A 85 76.40 0.90 31.29
N ALA A 86 76.93 1.78 30.43
CA ALA A 86 78.33 2.26 30.47
C ALA A 86 78.68 3.14 29.26
N ALA A 87 79.33 4.27 29.52
CA ALA A 87 80.14 5.06 28.59
C ALA A 87 81.63 4.96 29.06
N PRO A 88 82.64 5.67 28.50
CA PRO A 88 82.92 6.15 27.14
C PRO A 88 84.36 5.76 26.67
N GLY A 89 84.76 6.10 25.43
CA GLY A 89 86.17 6.14 25.00
C GLY A 89 86.35 5.97 23.48
N ILE A 90 86.57 7.03 22.67
CA ILE A 90 87.81 7.82 22.42
C ILE A 90 88.62 7.31 21.19
N LEU A 91 88.95 8.28 20.32
CA LEU A 91 90.00 8.37 19.28
C LEU A 91 89.83 7.71 17.89
N GLY A 92 89.57 8.56 16.89
CA GLY A 92 90.60 8.98 15.94
C GLY A 92 90.83 8.12 14.68
N GLY A 93 90.42 8.63 13.52
CA GLY A 93 90.85 8.11 12.23
C GLY A 93 90.26 8.88 11.05
N VAL A 94 91.01 9.86 10.53
CA VAL A 94 90.72 10.54 9.27
C VAL A 94 91.14 9.61 8.13
N ALA A 95 90.19 9.15 7.30
CA ALA A 95 90.49 8.44 6.06
C ALA A 95 89.44 8.75 4.99
N HIS A 96 89.91 8.79 3.75
CA HIS A 96 89.29 9.40 2.58
C HIS A 96 87.86 8.96 2.25
N ALA A 97 87.09 9.95 1.79
CA ALA A 97 85.75 9.80 1.25
C ALA A 97 85.76 8.93 -0.02
N GLN A 98 84.99 7.84 0.05
CA GLN A 98 84.50 7.07 -1.09
C GLN A 98 82.98 7.31 -1.13
N PRO A 99 82.37 7.67 -2.26
CA PRO A 99 80.93 7.96 -2.29
C PRO A 99 80.15 6.71 -1.88
N ALA A 100 79.36 6.82 -0.81
CA ALA A 100 78.49 5.76 -0.35
C ALA A 100 77.48 5.41 -1.46
N ALA A 101 77.31 4.11 -1.71
CA ALA A 101 76.17 3.61 -2.46
C ALA A 101 74.87 4.12 -1.78
N PRO A 102 73.84 4.49 -2.56
CA PRO A 102 72.59 4.98 -2.00
C PRO A 102 72.05 3.93 -1.03
N THR A 103 71.93 4.31 0.24
CA THR A 103 71.21 3.56 1.26
C THR A 103 69.81 3.30 0.74
N ALA A 104 69.42 2.04 0.64
CA ALA A 104 68.06 1.62 0.33
C ALA A 104 67.11 2.39 1.24
N THR A 105 66.31 3.28 0.65
CA THR A 105 65.16 3.89 1.31
C THR A 105 64.30 2.76 1.85
N THR A 106 64.10 2.73 3.17
CA THR A 106 63.13 1.83 3.79
C THR A 106 61.77 2.21 3.25
N ASP A 107 61.20 1.36 2.39
CA ASP A 107 59.86 1.54 1.84
C ASP A 107 58.88 1.80 3.00
N ALA A 108 58.20 2.94 2.97
CA ALA A 108 57.21 3.29 3.97
C ALA A 108 56.11 2.22 3.98
N GLU A 109 55.81 1.67 5.16
CA GLU A 109 54.75 0.68 5.32
C GLU A 109 53.37 1.31 5.04
N PHE A 110 52.50 0.56 4.35
CA PHE A 110 51.12 0.98 4.11
C PHE A 110 50.29 0.89 5.40
N ASP A 111 49.56 1.97 5.71
CA ASP A 111 48.66 2.09 6.87
C ASP A 111 47.25 2.43 6.36
N ALA A 112 46.34 1.46 6.44
CA ALA A 112 44.98 1.60 5.95
C ALA A 112 44.21 2.76 6.64
N ALA A 113 44.55 3.13 7.87
CA ALA A 113 43.94 4.27 8.56
C ALA A 113 44.27 5.63 7.90
N LYS A 114 45.29 5.65 7.02
CA LYS A 114 45.74 6.82 6.27
C LYS A 114 45.43 6.72 4.78
N LEU A 115 44.51 5.83 4.38
CA LEU A 115 44.11 5.58 2.99
C LEU A 115 44.00 6.86 2.14
N THR A 116 43.28 7.87 2.66
CA THR A 116 43.02 9.13 1.94
C THR A 116 44.21 10.10 1.86
N GLN A 117 45.29 9.82 2.59
CA GLN A 117 46.47 10.69 2.65
C GLN A 117 47.49 10.38 1.54
N TYR A 118 47.43 9.18 0.96
CA TYR A 118 48.39 8.71 -0.03
C TYR A 118 48.20 9.40 -1.39
N PRO A 119 49.27 9.89 -2.05
CA PRO A 119 49.18 10.54 -3.36
C PRO A 119 48.51 9.70 -4.46
N LEU A 120 48.71 8.38 -4.47
CA LEU A 120 48.01 7.50 -5.42
C LEU A 120 46.49 7.47 -5.17
N PHE A 121 46.04 7.53 -3.90
CA PHE A 121 44.62 7.70 -3.56
C PHE A 121 44.12 9.07 -4.03
N LYS A 122 44.90 10.13 -3.81
CA LYS A 122 44.52 11.48 -4.25
C LYS A 122 44.46 11.60 -5.77
N LEU A 123 45.29 10.88 -6.51
CA LEU A 123 45.19 10.82 -7.96
C LEU A 123 43.90 10.10 -8.40
N PHE A 124 43.56 8.99 -7.74
CA PHE A 124 42.30 8.29 -7.97
C PHE A 124 41.08 9.16 -7.64
N TRP A 125 41.09 9.82 -6.48
CA TRP A 125 39.91 10.42 -5.88
C TRP A 125 39.87 11.95 -5.92
N GLU A 126 40.97 12.67 -5.72
CA GLU A 126 40.97 14.13 -5.55
C GLU A 126 41.21 14.93 -6.84
N THR A 127 41.36 14.26 -7.98
CA THR A 127 41.57 14.88 -9.30
C THR A 127 40.42 15.85 -9.64
N PRO A 128 40.70 17.07 -10.13
CA PRO A 128 39.66 18.05 -10.49
C PRO A 128 38.77 17.59 -11.64
N GLU A 129 37.49 17.98 -11.62
CA GLU A 129 36.55 17.71 -12.72
C GLU A 129 37.00 18.28 -14.07
N GLY A 130 36.55 17.65 -15.17
CA GLY A 130 36.74 18.13 -16.53
C GLY A 130 38.10 17.81 -17.15
N THR A 131 38.95 17.08 -16.43
CA THR A 131 40.14 16.42 -16.98
C THR A 131 39.70 15.10 -17.58
N ASN A 132 39.76 14.95 -18.91
CA ASN A 132 39.45 13.67 -19.59
C ASN A 132 40.54 12.60 -19.32
N ASP A 133 40.95 12.42 -18.07
CA ASP A 133 41.99 11.50 -17.62
C ASP A 133 41.44 10.18 -17.07
N GLY A 134 40.11 10.09 -16.94
CA GLY A 134 39.40 8.88 -16.57
C GLY A 134 39.47 8.54 -15.07
N MET A 135 39.84 9.48 -14.19
CA MET A 135 39.83 9.34 -12.73
C MET A 135 38.41 9.43 -12.15
N ALA A 136 38.26 9.16 -10.85
CA ALA A 136 36.94 9.13 -10.19
C ALA A 136 36.41 10.51 -9.78
N HIS A 137 37.21 11.58 -9.90
CA HIS A 137 36.82 12.97 -9.64
C HIS A 137 35.95 13.18 -8.38
N ARG A 138 36.42 12.68 -7.25
CA ARG A 138 35.77 12.73 -5.92
C ARG A 138 34.44 11.98 -5.84
N GLY A 139 34.25 10.97 -6.68
CA GLY A 139 33.03 10.18 -6.77
C GLY A 139 32.08 10.62 -7.88
N LEU A 140 32.46 11.61 -8.69
CA LEU A 140 31.63 12.07 -9.80
C LEU A 140 31.68 11.16 -11.02
N ASP A 141 32.79 10.44 -11.20
CA ASP A 141 32.98 9.49 -12.28
C ASP A 141 33.40 8.11 -11.73
N GLU A 142 33.15 7.06 -12.49
CA GLU A 142 33.80 5.77 -12.26
C GLU A 142 35.20 5.79 -12.89
N LEU A 143 36.18 5.14 -12.24
CA LEU A 143 37.52 4.97 -12.82
C LEU A 143 37.40 4.16 -14.12
N THR A 144 37.75 4.78 -15.24
CA THR A 144 37.73 4.17 -16.58
C THR A 144 39.00 3.32 -16.83
N PRO A 145 39.07 2.50 -17.90
CA PRO A 145 40.31 1.83 -18.31
C PRO A 145 41.50 2.79 -18.50
N GLN A 146 41.24 4.01 -18.98
CA GLN A 146 42.29 5.04 -19.12
C GLN A 146 42.79 5.52 -17.76
N GLY A 147 41.87 5.76 -16.81
CA GLY A 147 42.21 6.12 -15.43
C GLY A 147 43.00 5.01 -14.73
N ALA A 148 42.60 3.76 -14.91
CA ALA A 148 43.34 2.61 -14.39
C ALA A 148 44.78 2.56 -14.93
N ALA A 149 44.97 2.77 -16.24
CA ALA A 149 46.31 2.85 -16.83
C ALA A 149 47.13 4.01 -16.25
N ASN A 150 46.50 5.15 -15.99
CA ASN A 150 47.13 6.33 -15.38
C ASN A 150 47.56 6.06 -13.92
N LEU A 151 46.75 5.36 -13.12
CA LEU A 151 47.11 4.95 -11.76
C LEU A 151 48.30 3.98 -11.75
N VAL A 152 48.31 3.03 -12.68
CA VAL A 152 49.42 2.07 -12.87
C VAL A 152 50.70 2.81 -13.24
N GLU A 153 50.64 3.76 -14.18
CA GLU A 153 51.83 4.52 -14.57
C GLU A 153 52.32 5.44 -13.44
N TYR A 154 51.42 6.04 -12.67
CA TYR A 154 51.79 6.82 -11.50
C TYR A 154 52.54 5.97 -10.47
N ALA A 155 52.01 4.79 -10.12
CA ALA A 155 52.66 3.87 -9.19
C ALA A 155 53.99 3.28 -9.71
N ARG A 156 54.23 3.29 -11.04
CA ARG A 156 55.52 2.89 -11.61
C ARG A 156 56.57 3.99 -11.58
N THR A 157 56.13 5.25 -11.47
CA THR A 157 56.99 6.43 -11.60
C THR A 157 57.13 7.20 -10.31
N HIS A 158 56.33 6.87 -9.30
CA HIS A 158 56.35 7.46 -7.97
C HIS A 158 56.27 6.36 -6.91
N ASN A 159 56.88 6.60 -5.76
CA ASN A 159 56.72 5.79 -4.55
C ASN A 159 55.37 6.13 -3.87
N ILE A 160 54.98 5.33 -2.88
CA ILE A 160 53.72 5.48 -2.14
C ILE A 160 53.55 6.85 -1.46
N ASP A 161 54.64 7.56 -1.14
CA ASP A 161 54.63 8.91 -0.56
C ASP A 161 54.56 10.03 -1.62
N GLY A 162 54.50 9.67 -2.91
CA GLY A 162 54.45 10.57 -4.06
C GLY A 162 55.82 11.07 -4.54
N THR A 163 56.92 10.63 -3.95
CA THR A 163 58.26 10.97 -4.45
C THR A 163 58.58 10.20 -5.75
N PRO A 164 59.25 10.80 -6.74
CA PRO A 164 59.59 10.09 -7.98
C PRO A 164 60.48 8.86 -7.73
N SER A 165 60.17 7.75 -8.37
CA SER A 165 60.96 6.51 -8.30
C SER A 165 62.33 6.69 -8.99
N PRO A 166 63.40 6.04 -8.52
CA PRO A 166 64.72 6.11 -9.16
C PRO A 166 64.67 5.73 -10.65
N ALA A 167 65.44 6.44 -11.48
CA ALA A 167 65.47 6.21 -12.92
C ALA A 167 65.81 4.75 -13.25
N GLY A 168 64.89 4.06 -13.93
CA GLY A 168 65.02 2.64 -14.30
C GLY A 168 64.29 1.66 -13.38
N GLN A 169 63.76 2.10 -12.25
CA GLN A 169 62.98 1.28 -11.32
C GLN A 169 61.48 1.48 -11.55
N LYS A 170 60.92 0.77 -12.55
CA LYS A 170 59.48 0.80 -12.89
C LYS A 170 58.66 -0.29 -12.19
N ALA A 171 59.00 -0.61 -10.96
CA ALA A 171 58.32 -1.67 -10.21
C ALA A 171 57.34 -1.06 -9.21
N ILE A 172 56.10 -1.54 -9.22
CA ILE A 172 55.10 -1.19 -8.22
C ILE A 172 55.42 -1.96 -6.92
N SER A 173 55.55 -1.23 -5.83
CA SER A 173 55.92 -1.72 -4.51
C SER A 173 54.79 -2.55 -3.86
N LYS A 174 55.11 -3.29 -2.79
CA LYS A 174 54.07 -3.97 -2.00
C LYS A 174 53.08 -2.98 -1.36
N PRO A 175 53.52 -1.87 -0.72
CA PRO A 175 52.61 -0.87 -0.17
C PRO A 175 51.61 -0.30 -1.19
N GLU A 176 52.02 -0.01 -2.43
CA GLU A 176 51.10 0.49 -3.47
C GLU A 176 50.05 -0.54 -3.89
N ARG A 177 50.43 -1.82 -3.96
CA ARG A 177 49.48 -2.92 -4.21
C ARG A 177 48.48 -3.07 -3.07
N ASP A 178 48.97 -2.99 -1.83
CA ASP A 178 48.11 -3.04 -0.65
C ASP A 178 47.16 -1.83 -0.59
N LEU A 179 47.62 -0.64 -1.00
CA LEU A 179 46.81 0.56 -1.13
C LEU A 179 45.68 0.37 -2.15
N ILE A 180 45.98 -0.07 -3.38
CA ILE A 180 44.94 -0.30 -4.40
C ILE A 180 43.97 -1.41 -3.98
N ARG A 181 44.46 -2.50 -3.39
CA ARG A 181 43.57 -3.53 -2.81
C ARG A 181 42.64 -2.92 -1.77
N ALA A 182 43.18 -2.12 -0.85
CA ALA A 182 42.38 -1.45 0.16
C ALA A 182 41.32 -0.52 -0.43
N ILE A 183 41.61 0.18 -1.55
CA ILE A 183 40.61 1.01 -2.26
C ILE A 183 39.52 0.13 -2.88
N LEU A 184 39.90 -0.95 -3.58
CA LEU A 184 38.97 -1.88 -4.24
C LEU A 184 38.04 -2.60 -3.26
N GLU A 185 38.55 -2.91 -2.06
CA GLU A 185 37.78 -3.54 -0.98
C GLU A 185 37.06 -2.52 -0.09
N HIS A 186 37.31 -1.22 -0.27
CA HIS A 186 36.76 -0.18 0.58
C HIS A 186 35.24 -0.04 0.36
N PRO A 187 34.41 -0.04 1.42
CA PRO A 187 32.95 0.06 1.30
C PRO A 187 32.46 1.31 0.57
N HIS A 188 33.22 2.40 0.63
CA HIS A 188 32.86 3.68 0.01
C HIS A 188 33.56 3.94 -1.33
N PHE A 189 34.74 3.36 -1.57
CA PHE A 189 35.56 3.72 -2.74
C PHE A 189 35.61 2.61 -3.80
N GLY A 190 35.38 1.35 -3.41
CA GLY A 190 35.45 0.19 -4.29
C GLY A 190 34.37 0.13 -5.38
N GLY A 191 33.31 0.94 -5.23
CA GLY A 191 32.24 1.10 -6.22
C GLY A 191 32.59 1.99 -7.41
N PHE A 192 33.61 2.86 -7.29
CA PHE A 192 33.94 3.87 -8.32
C PHE A 192 34.93 3.35 -9.36
N PHE A 193 34.64 2.18 -9.93
CA PHE A 193 35.45 1.54 -10.94
C PHE A 193 34.54 0.92 -11.98
N GLU A 194 34.69 1.33 -13.24
CA GLU A 194 34.01 0.68 -14.35
C GLU A 194 34.34 -0.82 -14.35
N LEU A 195 33.39 -1.65 -14.78
CA LEU A 195 33.59 -3.10 -14.84
C LEU A 195 34.83 -3.47 -15.66
N ASP A 196 35.11 -2.72 -16.72
CA ASP A 196 36.21 -2.95 -17.66
C ASP A 196 37.55 -2.36 -17.19
N SER A 197 37.56 -1.47 -16.19
CA SER A 197 38.81 -0.91 -15.65
C SER A 197 39.46 -1.81 -14.61
N LYS A 198 38.65 -2.59 -13.86
CA LYS A 198 39.11 -3.51 -12.81
C LYS A 198 40.13 -4.54 -13.31
N PRO A 199 39.93 -5.25 -14.45
CA PRO A 199 40.93 -6.20 -14.95
C PRO A 199 42.28 -5.56 -15.24
N GLY A 200 42.30 -4.41 -15.92
CA GLY A 200 43.54 -3.69 -16.26
C GLY A 200 44.27 -3.14 -15.03
N LEU A 201 43.51 -2.70 -14.01
CA LEU A 201 44.08 -2.26 -12.74
C LEU A 201 44.68 -3.44 -11.95
N LEU A 202 43.94 -4.55 -11.82
CA LEU A 202 44.41 -5.75 -11.12
C LEU A 202 45.66 -6.33 -11.77
N GLU A 203 45.66 -6.44 -13.11
CA GLU A 203 46.83 -6.87 -13.88
C GLU A 203 48.00 -5.89 -13.72
N GLY A 204 47.73 -4.58 -13.86
CA GLY A 204 48.74 -3.54 -13.79
C GLY A 204 49.47 -3.47 -12.45
N PHE A 205 48.74 -3.70 -11.35
CA PHE A 205 49.28 -3.80 -9.99
C PHE A 205 49.72 -5.23 -9.61
N GLY A 206 49.50 -6.24 -10.44
CA GLY A 206 49.82 -7.64 -10.12
C GLY A 206 49.07 -8.16 -8.88
N ILE A 207 47.80 -7.78 -8.74
CA ILE A 207 46.90 -8.24 -7.68
C ILE A 207 46.10 -9.42 -8.23
N ASP A 208 46.12 -10.55 -7.52
CA ASP A 208 45.28 -11.71 -7.85
C ASP A 208 43.79 -11.31 -7.71
N PRO A 209 42.96 -11.43 -8.77
CA PRO A 209 41.53 -11.12 -8.70
C PRO A 209 40.80 -11.90 -7.60
N GLY A 210 41.22 -13.14 -7.31
CA GLY A 210 40.65 -13.95 -6.23
C GLY A 210 40.99 -13.46 -4.83
N SER A 211 41.98 -12.57 -4.71
CA SER A 211 42.42 -11.94 -3.46
C SER A 211 41.77 -10.59 -3.18
N VAL A 212 40.91 -10.11 -4.08
CA VAL A 212 40.11 -8.90 -3.89
C VAL A 212 38.69 -9.33 -3.59
N HIS A 213 38.25 -9.11 -2.37
CA HIS A 213 36.89 -9.41 -1.98
C HIS A 213 36.02 -8.21 -2.35
N ALA A 214 35.13 -8.36 -3.33
CA ALA A 214 34.08 -7.37 -3.59
C ALA A 214 33.44 -7.01 -2.24
N SER A 215 33.24 -5.71 -1.96
CA SER A 215 32.63 -5.29 -0.70
C SER A 215 31.34 -6.10 -0.55
N THR A 216 31.38 -7.08 0.34
CA THR A 216 30.26 -7.96 0.56
C THR A 216 29.20 -7.01 1.07
N SER A 217 28.10 -6.89 0.33
CA SER A 217 26.90 -6.20 0.75
C SER A 217 26.79 -6.20 2.25
N GLN A 218 26.98 -5.04 2.86
CA GLN A 218 27.07 -5.00 4.31
C GLN A 218 25.68 -5.35 4.84
N SER A 219 25.64 -6.36 5.71
CA SER A 219 24.51 -6.49 6.63
C SER A 219 24.34 -5.15 7.31
N VAL A 220 23.09 -4.72 7.47
CA VAL A 220 22.83 -3.41 8.03
C VAL A 220 23.47 -3.33 9.41
N VAL A 221 24.24 -2.25 9.64
CA VAL A 221 25.02 -2.07 10.87
C VAL A 221 24.05 -1.74 11.99
N ASP A 222 23.81 -2.70 12.87
CA ASP A 222 23.21 -2.46 14.18
C ASP A 222 24.24 -1.73 15.04
N LEU A 223 24.00 -0.44 15.29
CA LEU A 223 24.87 0.41 16.11
C LEU A 223 24.67 0.19 17.62
N GLY A 224 23.88 -0.82 18.02
CA GLY A 224 23.52 -1.15 19.39
C GLY A 224 22.31 -0.38 19.87
N ASP A 225 22.22 -0.18 21.19
CA ASP A 225 21.11 0.56 21.80
C ASP A 225 21.42 2.06 21.91
N VAL A 226 20.42 2.88 21.65
CA VAL A 226 20.40 4.30 21.99
C VAL A 226 19.30 4.62 23.00
N ASN A 227 19.67 5.31 24.07
CA ASN A 227 18.73 5.76 25.08
C ASN A 227 18.12 7.11 24.67
N ILE A 228 16.97 7.06 24.01
CA ILE A 228 16.25 8.25 23.53
C ILE A 228 15.50 8.90 24.71
N PRO A 229 15.83 10.13 25.11
CA PRO A 229 15.11 10.79 26.19
C PRO A 229 13.65 11.06 25.78
N ARG A 230 12.71 10.83 26.70
CA ARG A 230 11.27 11.09 26.53
C ARG A 230 10.84 12.29 27.35
N GLY A 231 9.78 12.98 26.93
CA GLY A 231 9.29 14.18 27.61
C GLY A 231 10.29 15.33 27.52
N VAL A 232 11.02 15.41 26.40
CA VAL A 232 11.88 16.54 26.07
C VAL A 232 11.03 17.75 25.70
N SER A 233 9.87 17.53 25.06
CA SER A 233 8.91 18.61 24.76
C SER A 233 8.37 19.22 26.05
N GLU A 234 8.16 20.55 26.04
CA GLU A 234 7.44 21.26 27.11
C GLU A 234 5.93 20.97 27.09
N LYS A 235 5.44 20.38 26.00
CA LYS A 235 4.04 19.97 25.86
C LYS A 235 3.87 18.56 26.39
N SER A 236 2.78 18.34 27.12
CA SER A 236 2.37 16.99 27.50
C SER A 236 2.00 16.14 26.28
N PRO A 237 2.07 14.80 26.38
CA PRO A 237 1.61 13.92 25.30
C PRO A 237 0.17 14.22 24.84
N ALA A 238 -0.73 14.56 25.76
CA ALA A 238 -2.11 14.91 25.42
C ALA A 238 -2.21 16.20 24.58
N GLU A 239 -1.41 17.22 24.91
CA GLU A 239 -1.34 18.46 24.12
C GLU A 239 -0.76 18.22 22.74
N LEU A 240 0.29 17.42 22.62
CA LEU A 240 0.87 17.06 21.32
C LEU A 240 -0.12 16.30 20.44
N ARG A 241 -0.84 15.31 20.98
CA ARG A 241 -1.89 14.55 20.27
C ARG A 241 -3.10 15.40 19.86
N SER A 242 -3.28 16.58 20.47
CA SER A 242 -4.33 17.53 20.09
C SER A 242 -3.95 18.43 18.90
N LEU A 243 -2.68 18.42 18.51
CA LEU A 243 -2.21 19.19 17.35
C LEU A 243 -2.70 18.54 16.05
N ARG A 244 -2.96 19.39 15.06
CA ARG A 244 -3.19 18.92 13.69
C ARG A 244 -1.89 18.33 13.12
N ILE A 245 -1.93 17.09 12.63
CA ILE A 245 -0.74 16.32 12.22
C ILE A 245 0.11 17.04 11.18
N GLU A 246 -0.52 17.75 10.25
CA GLU A 246 0.14 18.55 9.20
C GLU A 246 0.97 19.72 9.74
N ASN A 247 0.76 20.11 11.00
CA ASN A 247 1.51 21.19 11.66
C ASN A 247 2.64 20.69 12.56
N LEU A 248 2.79 19.37 12.76
CA LEU A 248 3.76 18.83 13.72
C LEU A 248 5.19 19.26 13.39
N GLY A 249 5.62 19.20 12.12
CA GLY A 249 6.95 19.65 11.70
C GLY A 249 7.21 21.13 12.03
N LYS A 250 6.25 22.01 11.72
CA LYS A 250 6.35 23.44 12.06
C LYS A 250 6.42 23.67 13.58
N LYS A 251 5.66 22.90 14.36
CA LYS A 251 5.61 23.01 15.82
C LYS A 251 6.90 22.51 16.46
N LEU A 252 7.47 21.41 15.97
CA LEU A 252 8.79 20.92 16.36
C LEU A 252 9.87 21.98 16.16
N THR A 253 9.95 22.61 14.97
CA THR A 253 10.92 23.69 14.72
C THR A 253 10.69 24.90 15.61
N SER A 254 9.43 25.31 15.78
CA SER A 254 9.09 26.47 16.64
C SER A 254 9.50 26.23 18.10
N GLU A 255 9.31 25.01 18.60
CA GLU A 255 9.69 24.65 19.95
C GLU A 255 11.20 24.61 20.12
N TYR A 256 11.92 24.01 19.17
CA TYR A 256 13.38 24.05 19.13
C TYR A 256 13.90 25.49 19.20
N ASP A 257 13.40 26.38 18.33
CA ASP A 257 13.82 27.78 18.27
C ASP A 257 13.53 28.54 19.56
N SER A 258 12.36 28.30 20.18
CA SER A 258 11.99 28.94 21.44
C SER A 258 12.85 28.50 22.63
N ARG A 259 13.49 27.34 22.52
CA ARG A 259 14.32 26.71 23.56
C ARG A 259 15.75 26.48 23.06
N LYS A 260 16.22 27.33 22.16
CA LYS A 260 17.53 27.20 21.52
C LYS A 260 18.67 27.06 22.54
N ASP A 261 18.60 27.81 23.65
CA ASP A 261 19.59 27.74 24.74
C ASP A 261 19.66 26.36 25.40
N TYR A 262 18.56 25.61 25.44
CA TYR A 262 18.54 24.23 25.96
C TYR A 262 19.15 23.24 24.95
N PHE A 263 18.85 23.37 23.66
CA PHE A 263 19.35 22.44 22.64
C PHE A 263 20.81 22.72 22.24
N GLU A 264 21.24 23.99 22.29
CA GLU A 264 22.55 24.42 21.83
C GLU A 264 23.52 24.79 22.97
N ASP A 265 23.14 24.53 24.23
CA ASP A 265 23.92 24.85 25.44
C ASP A 265 25.42 24.58 25.25
N PRO A 266 26.29 25.60 25.21
CA PRO A 266 27.71 25.42 24.93
C PRO A 266 28.44 24.60 26.00
N SER A 267 27.85 24.43 27.19
CA SER A 267 28.40 23.59 28.27
C SER A 267 28.16 22.09 28.07
N VAL A 268 27.30 21.73 27.12
CA VAL A 268 26.88 20.35 26.85
C VAL A 268 27.56 19.83 25.58
N GLY A 269 28.08 18.61 25.63
CA GLY A 269 28.70 17.95 24.49
C GLY A 269 27.73 17.67 23.35
N GLU A 270 28.25 17.58 22.13
CA GLU A 270 27.49 17.38 20.89
C GLU A 270 26.59 16.14 20.91
N HIS A 271 27.06 15.02 21.47
CA HIS A 271 26.23 13.82 21.65
C HIS A 271 24.99 14.07 22.49
N THR A 272 25.11 14.78 23.62
CA THR A 272 23.95 15.07 24.46
C THR A 272 22.99 16.03 23.76
N LYS A 273 23.49 16.98 22.96
CA LYS A 273 22.66 17.85 22.12
C LYS A 273 21.90 17.05 21.07
N GLY A 274 22.57 16.14 20.37
CA GLY A 274 21.95 15.22 19.42
C GLY A 274 20.84 14.38 20.05
N LEU A 275 21.07 13.83 21.25
CA LEU A 275 20.04 13.08 21.99
C LEU A 275 18.86 13.95 22.42
N ARG A 276 19.08 15.22 22.83
CA ARG A 276 17.99 16.16 23.13
C ARG A 276 17.12 16.41 21.90
N VAL A 277 17.74 16.64 20.74
CA VAL A 277 17.03 16.91 19.48
C VAL A 277 16.29 15.65 18.99
N LEU A 278 16.89 14.47 19.11
CA LEU A 278 16.23 13.19 18.80
C LEU A 278 15.06 12.90 19.76
N GLY A 279 15.20 13.19 21.05
CA GLY A 279 14.13 13.05 22.03
C GLY A 279 12.94 13.98 21.75
N LEU A 280 13.21 15.22 21.31
CA LEU A 280 12.15 16.12 20.84
C LEU A 280 11.40 15.53 19.64
N LEU A 281 12.12 14.97 18.66
CA LEU A 281 11.48 14.26 17.54
C LEU A 281 10.64 13.08 18.04
N ALA A 282 11.16 12.29 18.98
CA ALA A 282 10.47 11.11 19.50
C ALA A 282 9.12 11.44 20.15
N ASP A 283 9.01 12.57 20.88
CA ASP A 283 7.76 13.03 21.47
C ASP A 283 6.74 13.45 20.38
N TYR A 284 7.18 14.17 19.34
CA TYR A 284 6.33 14.58 18.22
C TYR A 284 5.94 13.41 17.30
N ALA A 285 6.83 12.44 17.12
CA ALA A 285 6.57 11.23 16.36
C ALA A 285 5.57 10.32 17.11
N GLU A 286 5.62 10.25 18.45
CA GLU A 286 4.57 9.57 19.23
C GLU A 286 3.20 10.23 19.00
N ALA A 287 3.16 11.56 18.97
CA ALA A 287 1.93 12.29 18.67
C ALA A 287 1.41 11.97 17.26
N LEU A 288 2.28 12.00 16.24
CA LEU A 288 1.95 11.60 14.86
C LEU A 288 1.33 10.19 14.82
N ASN A 289 2.03 9.20 15.39
CA ASN A 289 1.65 7.79 15.34
C ASN A 289 0.36 7.49 16.13
N SER A 290 -0.03 8.34 17.08
CA SER A 290 -1.29 8.21 17.80
C SER A 290 -2.54 8.41 16.92
N HIS A 291 -2.39 9.02 15.74
CA HIS A 291 -3.46 9.18 14.76
C HIS A 291 -3.66 7.96 13.84
N GLY A 292 -2.81 6.92 13.98
CA GLY A 292 -2.84 5.72 13.14
C GLY A 292 -2.15 5.90 11.79
N THR A 293 -2.00 4.81 11.04
CA THR A 293 -1.35 4.79 9.72
C THR A 293 -2.37 5.13 8.63
N THR A 294 -2.20 6.30 8.03
CA THR A 294 -2.99 6.84 6.92
C THR A 294 -2.04 7.55 5.95
N ALA A 295 -2.45 7.80 4.71
CA ALA A 295 -1.61 8.62 3.83
C ALA A 295 -1.32 10.02 4.40
N SER A 296 -2.28 10.64 5.09
CA SER A 296 -2.07 11.94 5.73
C SER A 296 -1.04 11.88 6.87
N SER A 297 -0.97 10.78 7.62
CA SER A 297 0.08 10.60 8.61
C SER A 297 1.43 10.30 7.96
N ASP A 298 1.47 9.60 6.83
CA ASP A 298 2.70 9.33 6.08
C ASP A 298 3.30 10.65 5.53
N ASP A 299 2.46 11.50 4.92
CA ASP A 299 2.86 12.83 4.42
C ASP A 299 3.29 13.79 5.56
N ALA A 300 2.54 13.78 6.67
CA ALA A 300 2.89 14.52 7.86
C ALA A 300 4.21 14.02 8.47
N GLY A 301 4.46 12.71 8.39
CA GLY A 301 5.71 12.08 8.79
C GLY A 301 6.89 12.58 7.97
N ILE A 302 6.78 12.60 6.64
CA ILE A 302 7.81 13.17 5.76
C ILE A 302 8.08 14.64 6.11
N THR A 303 7.02 15.42 6.34
CA THR A 303 7.16 16.83 6.72
C THR A 303 7.84 16.99 8.08
N LEU A 304 7.52 16.13 9.05
CA LEU A 304 8.12 16.11 10.38
C LEU A 304 9.61 15.72 10.31
N PHE A 305 9.95 14.68 9.54
CA PHE A 305 11.34 14.27 9.29
C PHE A 305 12.14 15.41 8.64
N ASN A 306 11.61 16.01 7.57
CA ASN A 306 12.27 17.11 6.86
C ASN A 306 12.47 18.36 7.73
N ALA A 307 11.57 18.60 8.69
CA ALA A 307 11.74 19.66 9.68
C ALA A 307 12.86 19.33 10.68
N PHE A 308 12.93 18.10 11.15
CA PHE A 308 13.98 17.60 12.04
C PHE A 308 15.35 17.61 11.38
N ALA A 309 15.48 17.12 10.14
CA ALA A 309 16.76 17.02 9.42
C ALA A 309 17.47 18.38 9.23
N LYS A 310 16.71 19.48 9.30
CA LYS A 310 17.22 20.87 9.22
C LYS A 310 17.69 21.44 10.57
N LEU A 311 17.40 20.77 11.68
CA LEU A 311 17.80 21.25 13.00
C LEU A 311 19.30 21.04 13.22
N PRO A 312 19.97 21.97 13.93
CA PRO A 312 21.32 21.73 14.42
C PRO A 312 21.39 20.44 15.24
N PHE A 313 22.50 19.72 15.10
CA PHE A 313 22.76 18.43 15.77
C PHE A 313 21.83 17.25 15.39
N ALA A 314 20.88 17.42 14.46
CA ALA A 314 20.04 16.33 13.96
C ALA A 314 20.87 15.21 13.30
N HIS A 315 21.92 15.59 12.56
CA HIS A 315 22.85 14.67 11.88
C HIS A 315 23.65 13.78 12.84
N VAL A 316 23.76 14.13 14.13
CA VAL A 316 24.57 13.39 15.11
C VAL A 316 24.02 11.99 15.33
N TYR A 317 22.69 11.84 15.40
CA TYR A 317 22.02 10.54 15.56
C TYR A 317 21.00 10.24 14.47
N GLY A 318 20.36 11.25 13.86
CA GLY A 318 19.18 11.05 13.02
C GLY A 318 19.38 10.10 11.85
N ALA A 319 20.54 10.16 11.20
CA ALA A 319 20.90 9.33 10.05
C ALA A 319 21.48 7.95 10.43
N GLN A 320 21.73 7.72 11.72
CA GLN A 320 22.31 6.47 12.22
C GLN A 320 21.23 5.41 12.36
N ASP A 321 21.59 4.18 12.02
CA ASP A 321 20.67 3.05 12.04
C ASP A 321 20.93 2.17 13.27
N TYR A 322 20.02 2.23 14.24
CA TYR A 322 20.14 1.51 15.50
C TYR A 322 19.28 0.23 15.53
N ASN A 323 18.22 0.15 14.73
CA ASN A 323 17.39 -1.06 14.61
C ASN A 323 17.77 -1.93 13.40
N GLY A 324 18.73 -1.44 12.62
CA GLY A 324 19.29 -2.00 11.41
C GLY A 324 18.34 -1.98 10.20
N LEU A 325 17.23 -1.25 10.16
CA LEU A 325 16.28 -1.35 9.03
C LEU A 325 16.82 -0.85 7.67
N GLY A 326 17.98 -0.21 7.65
CA GLY A 326 18.65 0.33 6.47
C GLY A 326 18.48 1.84 6.33
N PHE A 327 17.71 2.47 7.22
CA PHE A 327 17.46 3.90 7.26
C PHE A 327 17.64 4.46 8.68
N GLY A 328 17.71 5.78 8.80
CA GLY A 328 18.05 6.44 10.05
C GLY A 328 17.01 6.24 11.15
N ILE A 329 17.43 6.32 12.41
CA ILE A 329 16.56 6.26 13.58
C ILE A 329 15.49 7.36 13.58
N ALA A 330 15.79 8.54 13.03
CA ALA A 330 14.79 9.60 12.90
C ALA A 330 13.64 9.17 11.97
N GLN A 331 13.96 8.54 10.84
CA GLN A 331 12.97 7.96 9.93
C GLN A 331 12.21 6.82 10.60
N SER A 332 12.90 5.97 11.38
CA SER A 332 12.29 4.89 12.16
C SER A 332 11.23 5.39 13.15
N LEU A 333 11.55 6.44 13.92
CA LEU A 333 10.62 7.04 14.87
C LEU A 333 9.40 7.63 14.17
N VAL A 334 9.61 8.34 13.06
CA VAL A 334 8.52 8.94 12.27
C VAL A 334 7.57 7.88 11.72
N LEU A 335 8.11 6.75 11.25
CA LEU A 335 7.30 5.61 10.81
C LEU A 335 6.63 4.87 11.99
N GLY A 336 7.08 5.09 13.23
CA GLY A 336 6.55 4.43 14.42
C GLY A 336 7.18 3.08 14.73
N PHE A 337 8.41 2.85 14.27
CA PHE A 337 9.25 1.76 14.78
C PHE A 337 9.84 2.13 16.14
N ASP A 338 10.22 1.12 16.92
CA ASP A 338 11.15 1.34 18.02
C ASP A 338 12.52 1.74 17.44
N GLY A 339 13.19 2.67 18.10
CA GLY A 339 14.48 3.18 17.68
C GLY A 339 15.62 2.16 17.84
N ASN A 340 15.46 1.16 18.71
CA ASN A 340 16.49 0.17 19.03
C ASN A 340 16.17 -1.21 18.45
N GLU A 341 14.90 -1.61 18.45
CA GLU A 341 14.54 -2.99 18.11
C GLU A 341 13.40 -3.06 17.09
N VAL A 342 13.60 -3.80 16.00
CA VAL A 342 12.52 -4.12 15.08
C VAL A 342 12.46 -5.62 14.87
N ALA A 343 11.29 -6.20 15.16
CA ALA A 343 11.05 -7.60 14.90
C ALA A 343 11.15 -7.87 13.40
N THR A 344 12.17 -8.63 13.03
CA THR A 344 12.40 -9.08 11.65
C THR A 344 12.27 -10.58 11.50
N LYS A 345 12.06 -11.32 12.61
CA LYS A 345 11.87 -12.77 12.62
C LYS A 345 10.62 -13.12 13.38
N PHE A 346 9.81 -14.00 12.81
CA PHE A 346 8.49 -14.33 13.33
C PHE A 346 8.28 -15.84 13.36
N ASP A 347 7.85 -16.34 14.50
CA ASP A 347 7.42 -17.74 14.68
C ASP A 347 5.96 -17.89 14.21
N VAL A 348 5.80 -17.92 12.88
CA VAL A 348 4.50 -17.99 12.22
C VAL A 348 4.35 -19.32 11.49
N ASN A 349 3.26 -20.01 11.81
CA ASN A 349 2.86 -21.23 11.14
C ASN A 349 1.33 -21.17 10.88
N PRO A 350 0.90 -21.26 9.60
CA PRO A 350 -0.51 -21.16 9.21
C PRO A 350 -1.33 -22.45 9.42
N ASP A 351 -0.83 -23.43 10.17
CA ASP A 351 -1.44 -24.76 10.33
C ASP A 351 -2.76 -24.81 11.13
N ALA A 352 -3.32 -23.67 11.56
CA ALA A 352 -4.60 -23.72 12.26
C ALA A 352 -5.69 -24.29 11.34
N PRO A 353 -6.34 -25.40 11.72
CA PRO A 353 -7.38 -26.00 10.90
C PRO A 353 -8.57 -25.03 10.81
N THR A 354 -9.17 -24.95 9.63
CA THR A 354 -10.32 -24.08 9.34
C THR A 354 -11.49 -24.94 8.91
N THR A 355 -12.66 -24.70 9.50
CA THR A 355 -13.92 -25.08 8.86
C THR A 355 -14.09 -24.21 7.62
N TYR A 356 -14.09 -24.83 6.43
CA TYR A 356 -14.39 -24.09 5.20
C TYR A 356 -15.89 -23.76 5.18
N LEU A 357 -16.21 -22.47 5.28
CA LEU A 357 -17.56 -21.97 5.18
C LEU A 357 -17.93 -21.84 3.69
N SER A 358 -18.93 -22.60 3.25
CA SER A 358 -19.40 -22.68 1.85
C SER A 358 -20.84 -22.21 1.68
N MET A 359 -21.18 -21.78 0.46
CA MET A 359 -22.52 -21.30 0.08
C MET A 359 -23.49 -22.40 -0.36
N ASP A 360 -23.29 -23.62 0.13
CA ASP A 360 -24.15 -24.77 -0.14
C ASP A 360 -25.19 -25.00 0.96
N GLY A 361 -25.30 -24.06 1.92
CA GLY A 361 -26.15 -24.20 3.09
C GLY A 361 -25.67 -25.28 4.05
N GLY A 362 -24.40 -25.70 3.98
CA GLY A 362 -23.79 -26.72 4.85
C GLY A 362 -23.85 -26.39 6.35
N MET A 363 -24.15 -25.14 6.72
CA MET A 363 -24.36 -24.71 8.10
C MET A 363 -25.81 -24.89 8.57
N ALA A 364 -26.79 -25.18 7.70
CA ALA A 364 -28.21 -25.16 8.08
C ALA A 364 -28.51 -26.20 9.16
N LYS A 365 -27.86 -27.37 9.09
CA LYS A 365 -27.94 -28.40 10.12
C LYS A 365 -27.32 -27.95 11.45
N ALA A 366 -26.19 -27.25 11.41
CA ALA A 366 -25.58 -26.70 12.61
C ALA A 366 -26.49 -25.63 13.26
N MET A 367 -27.14 -24.79 12.45
CA MET A 367 -28.07 -23.76 12.90
C MET A 367 -29.36 -24.29 13.53
N GLU A 368 -29.75 -25.54 13.27
CA GLU A 368 -30.85 -26.19 14.00
C GLU A 368 -30.57 -26.31 15.51
N PHE A 369 -29.30 -26.41 15.92
CA PHE A 369 -28.93 -26.38 17.34
C PHE A 369 -29.04 -24.97 17.93
N VAL A 370 -28.83 -23.93 17.12
CA VAL A 370 -29.12 -22.54 17.52
C VAL A 370 -30.63 -22.37 17.71
N ASP A 371 -31.45 -22.93 16.83
CA ASP A 371 -32.91 -22.93 16.98
C ASP A 371 -33.37 -23.67 18.25
N GLN A 372 -32.75 -24.81 18.57
CA GLN A 372 -33.01 -25.51 19.83
C GLN A 372 -32.62 -24.67 21.06
N TYR A 373 -31.50 -23.95 20.99
CA TYR A 373 -31.05 -23.05 22.05
C TYR A 373 -32.03 -21.89 22.27
N ARG A 374 -32.47 -21.28 21.17
CA ARG A 374 -33.45 -20.19 21.19
C ARG A 374 -34.80 -20.63 21.72
N GLU A 375 -35.30 -21.79 21.26
CA GLU A 375 -36.53 -22.37 21.78
C GLU A 375 -36.44 -22.62 23.30
N ALA A 376 -35.29 -23.08 23.80
CA ALA A 376 -35.07 -23.26 25.24
C ALA A 376 -35.02 -21.94 26.03
N LEU A 377 -34.66 -20.83 25.38
CA LEU A 377 -34.78 -19.47 25.92
C LEU A 377 -36.21 -18.90 25.83
N GLY A 378 -37.15 -19.61 25.21
CA GLY A 378 -38.48 -19.07 24.90
C GLY A 378 -38.48 -18.04 23.77
N GLN A 379 -37.48 -18.08 22.89
CA GLN A 379 -37.35 -17.22 21.71
C GLN A 379 -37.80 -17.94 20.44
N ASP A 380 -38.21 -17.17 19.43
CA ASP A 380 -38.57 -17.71 18.13
C ASP A 380 -37.37 -18.36 17.43
N LYS A 381 -37.61 -19.48 16.75
CA LYS A 381 -36.67 -20.11 15.81
C LYS A 381 -36.46 -19.22 14.58
N GLY A 382 -35.48 -19.55 13.75
CA GLY A 382 -35.21 -18.87 12.49
C GLY A 382 -33.76 -18.97 12.01
N ALA A 383 -32.85 -19.50 12.84
CA ALA A 383 -31.43 -19.59 12.51
C ALA A 383 -31.19 -20.48 11.28
N ALA A 384 -31.82 -21.65 11.22
CA ALA A 384 -31.65 -22.56 10.08
C ALA A 384 -32.35 -22.04 8.81
N ASP A 385 -33.45 -21.30 8.94
CA ASP A 385 -34.16 -20.72 7.80
C ASP A 385 -33.42 -19.52 7.22
N TYR A 386 -32.79 -18.71 8.07
CA TYR A 386 -31.86 -17.66 7.65
C TYR A 386 -30.74 -18.25 6.79
N GLU A 387 -30.09 -19.33 7.24
CA GLU A 387 -29.05 -20.03 6.48
C GLU A 387 -29.57 -20.54 5.12
N ARG A 388 -30.84 -20.98 5.09
CA ARG A 388 -31.46 -21.54 3.89
C ARG A 388 -31.90 -20.49 2.86
N ALA A 389 -31.91 -19.21 3.22
CA ALA A 389 -32.35 -18.15 2.33
C ALA A 389 -31.36 -17.93 1.16
N PRO A 390 -31.82 -17.41 0.01
CA PRO A 390 -30.94 -16.96 -1.07
C PRO A 390 -30.00 -15.84 -0.62
N VAL A 391 -28.73 -15.91 -1.05
CA VAL A 391 -27.72 -14.85 -0.80
C VAL A 391 -28.20 -13.50 -1.33
N LEU A 392 -28.89 -13.51 -2.47
CA LEU A 392 -29.33 -12.31 -3.19
C LEU A 392 -30.64 -11.70 -2.67
N ASN A 393 -31.22 -12.22 -1.57
CA ASN A 393 -32.48 -11.70 -1.04
C ASN A 393 -32.41 -10.22 -0.62
N TYR A 394 -31.22 -9.68 -0.32
CA TYR A 394 -31.07 -8.25 -0.06
C TYR A 394 -31.51 -7.40 -1.25
N MET A 395 -31.45 -7.92 -2.49
CA MET A 395 -31.92 -7.21 -3.70
C MET A 395 -33.41 -6.85 -3.64
N VAL A 396 -34.17 -7.54 -2.78
CA VAL A 396 -35.59 -7.26 -2.53
C VAL A 396 -35.83 -6.85 -1.08
N GLY A 397 -34.82 -6.27 -0.41
CA GLY A 397 -34.88 -5.84 0.98
C GLY A 397 -35.18 -6.95 2.00
N GLY A 398 -35.01 -8.21 1.61
CA GLY A 398 -35.16 -9.37 2.48
C GLY A 398 -33.86 -9.73 3.20
N GLU A 399 -33.97 -10.59 4.21
CA GLU A 399 -32.80 -11.20 4.85
C GLU A 399 -32.07 -12.13 3.87
N SER A 400 -30.75 -11.96 3.76
CA SER A 400 -29.86 -12.77 2.92
C SER A 400 -29.40 -14.03 3.65
N GLY A 401 -29.44 -15.18 2.96
CA GLY A 401 -28.93 -16.46 3.49
C GLY A 401 -27.75 -17.01 2.68
N HIS A 402 -27.51 -18.33 2.75
CA HIS A 402 -26.26 -18.95 2.27
C HIS A 402 -26.46 -20.25 1.48
N LYS A 403 -27.70 -20.61 1.13
CA LYS A 403 -28.00 -21.93 0.54
C LYS A 403 -27.64 -22.08 -0.93
N LYS A 404 -27.47 -20.96 -1.64
CA LYS A 404 -27.34 -20.96 -3.10
C LYS A 404 -26.19 -20.08 -3.53
N PHE A 405 -25.22 -20.70 -4.19
CA PHE A 405 -24.23 -20.00 -5.01
C PHE A 405 -25.00 -19.21 -6.09
N GLY A 406 -25.03 -17.90 -5.96
CA GLY A 406 -25.85 -17.05 -6.82
C GLY A 406 -25.01 -16.51 -7.98
N SER A 407 -25.12 -17.12 -9.15
CA SER A 407 -25.10 -16.30 -10.36
C SER A 407 -26.53 -15.81 -10.57
N PHE A 408 -26.68 -14.50 -10.75
CA PHE A 408 -27.93 -13.89 -11.17
C PHE A 408 -27.85 -13.69 -12.67
N ASP A 409 -28.79 -14.28 -13.39
CA ASP A 409 -29.01 -14.03 -14.81
C ASP A 409 -30.33 -13.31 -14.92
N GLU A 410 -30.31 -12.06 -15.39
CA GLU A 410 -31.52 -11.25 -15.51
C GLU A 410 -32.59 -11.92 -16.38
N LYS A 411 -32.21 -12.78 -17.34
CA LYS A 411 -33.17 -13.51 -18.19
C LYS A 411 -33.88 -14.65 -17.48
N ARG A 412 -33.30 -15.11 -16.36
CA ARG A 412 -33.77 -16.24 -15.56
C ARG A 412 -33.69 -15.88 -14.09
N ALA A 413 -34.30 -14.74 -13.76
CA ALA A 413 -34.10 -14.06 -12.50
C ALA A 413 -34.46 -14.93 -11.30
N PHE A 414 -35.50 -15.74 -11.38
CA PHE A 414 -35.96 -16.58 -10.26
C PHE A 414 -35.11 -17.84 -10.13
N SER A 415 -34.95 -18.60 -11.21
CA SER A 415 -34.27 -19.89 -11.15
C SER A 415 -32.76 -19.78 -10.93
N THR A 416 -32.13 -18.67 -11.30
CA THR A 416 -30.69 -18.46 -11.08
C THR A 416 -30.41 -17.87 -9.70
N SER A 417 -31.09 -16.79 -9.29
CA SER A 417 -30.84 -16.18 -7.97
C SER A 417 -31.47 -16.93 -6.80
N GLY A 418 -32.61 -17.60 -7.02
CA GLY A 418 -33.45 -18.12 -5.94
C GLY A 418 -34.27 -17.05 -5.19
N VAL A 419 -34.14 -15.77 -5.55
CA VAL A 419 -34.81 -14.65 -4.89
C VAL A 419 -36.32 -14.72 -5.12
N ASN A 420 -37.07 -14.48 -4.05
CA ASN A 420 -38.53 -14.37 -4.12
C ASN A 420 -38.93 -12.95 -4.57
N TRP A 421 -38.79 -12.65 -5.86
CA TRP A 421 -39.21 -11.36 -6.44
C TRP A 421 -40.72 -11.07 -6.31
N GLY A 422 -41.52 -12.07 -5.89
CA GLY A 422 -42.93 -11.90 -5.55
C GLY A 422 -43.17 -10.85 -4.47
N VAL A 423 -42.21 -10.65 -3.56
CA VAL A 423 -42.29 -9.64 -2.49
C VAL A 423 -42.41 -8.22 -3.03
N ILE A 424 -41.78 -7.92 -4.17
CA ILE A 424 -41.87 -6.61 -4.83
C ILE A 424 -42.92 -6.57 -5.95
N MET A 425 -43.31 -7.74 -6.48
CA MET A 425 -44.39 -7.88 -7.47
C MET A 425 -45.78 -7.75 -6.83
N PHE A 426 -45.92 -8.24 -5.59
CA PHE A 426 -47.16 -8.20 -4.81
C PHE A 426 -46.91 -7.61 -3.42
N PRO A 427 -46.66 -6.28 -3.32
CA PRO A 427 -46.29 -5.65 -2.07
C PRO A 427 -47.32 -5.90 -0.95
N GLY A 428 -46.86 -6.40 0.19
CA GLY A 428 -47.68 -6.66 1.37
C GLY A 428 -48.37 -8.03 1.42
N ASP A 429 -48.28 -8.84 0.36
CA ASP A 429 -48.87 -10.19 0.35
C ASP A 429 -48.05 -11.17 1.23
N GLN A 430 -48.59 -11.47 2.41
CA GLN A 430 -47.95 -12.34 3.41
C GLN A 430 -47.89 -13.81 2.99
N GLU A 431 -48.75 -14.25 2.06
CA GLU A 431 -48.75 -15.62 1.56
C GLU A 431 -47.59 -15.81 0.57
N ILE A 432 -47.40 -14.86 -0.35
CA ILE A 432 -46.27 -14.85 -1.29
C ILE A 432 -44.94 -14.72 -0.58
N ALA A 433 -44.85 -13.85 0.44
CA ALA A 433 -43.61 -13.66 1.19
C ALA A 433 -43.10 -14.96 1.85
N LYS A 434 -44.00 -15.90 2.15
CA LYS A 434 -43.69 -17.18 2.83
C LYS A 434 -43.56 -18.38 1.89
N LEU A 435 -43.91 -18.22 0.62
CA LEU A 435 -43.90 -19.29 -0.37
C LEU A 435 -42.76 -19.09 -1.37
N PRO A 436 -42.03 -20.15 -1.75
CA PRO A 436 -41.09 -20.06 -2.85
C PRO A 436 -41.84 -19.90 -4.19
N PRO A 437 -41.20 -19.31 -5.23
CA PRO A 437 -41.73 -19.36 -6.58
C PRO A 437 -41.83 -20.82 -7.06
N ALA A 438 -42.81 -21.12 -7.90
CA ALA A 438 -42.96 -22.43 -8.53
C ALA A 438 -41.69 -22.77 -9.33
N ALA A 439 -41.22 -24.01 -9.28
CA ALA A 439 -39.93 -24.40 -9.87
C ALA A 439 -39.84 -24.15 -11.40
N SER A 440 -40.98 -24.13 -12.10
CA SER A 440 -41.07 -23.84 -13.53
C SER A 440 -41.33 -22.37 -13.86
N PHE A 441 -41.47 -21.50 -12.86
CA PHE A 441 -41.78 -20.10 -13.04
C PHE A 441 -40.50 -19.28 -13.11
N ASP A 442 -40.27 -18.64 -14.26
CA ASP A 442 -39.17 -17.70 -14.45
C ASP A 442 -39.57 -16.65 -15.48
N MET A 443 -38.97 -15.47 -15.37
CA MET A 443 -39.11 -14.36 -16.31
C MET A 443 -37.92 -13.42 -16.20
N ALA A 444 -37.77 -12.54 -17.18
CA ALA A 444 -36.70 -11.58 -17.19
C ALA A 444 -36.96 -10.46 -16.16
N ILE A 445 -35.94 -10.02 -15.40
CA ILE A 445 -36.01 -8.87 -14.49
C ILE A 445 -34.79 -7.97 -14.71
N ASP A 446 -35.05 -6.71 -15.01
CA ASP A 446 -34.08 -5.62 -15.07
C ASP A 446 -33.71 -5.18 -13.65
N ALA A 447 -32.65 -5.79 -13.11
CA ALA A 447 -32.07 -5.54 -11.80
C ALA A 447 -30.54 -5.29 -11.85
N VAL A 448 -30.00 -4.97 -13.02
CA VAL A 448 -28.64 -4.50 -13.24
C VAL A 448 -28.69 -3.12 -13.87
N ASP A 449 -28.05 -2.14 -13.24
CA ASP A 449 -27.99 -0.79 -13.79
C ASP A 449 -26.98 -0.66 -14.93
N ALA A 450 -26.97 0.51 -15.59
CA ALA A 450 -26.09 0.75 -16.74
C ALA A 450 -24.59 0.76 -16.39
N LEU A 451 -24.25 0.78 -15.10
CA LEU A 451 -22.89 0.67 -14.58
C LEU A 451 -22.56 -0.77 -14.15
N LYS A 452 -23.42 -1.75 -14.50
CA LYS A 452 -23.33 -3.16 -14.14
C LYS A 452 -23.40 -3.43 -12.64
N ARG A 453 -24.17 -2.63 -11.90
CA ARG A 453 -24.40 -2.82 -10.46
C ARG A 453 -25.77 -3.42 -10.20
N ALA A 454 -25.88 -4.20 -9.13
CA ALA A 454 -27.15 -4.73 -8.67
C ALA A 454 -28.10 -3.59 -8.24
N VAL A 455 -29.36 -3.68 -8.67
CA VAL A 455 -30.45 -2.86 -8.16
C VAL A 455 -30.96 -3.49 -6.86
N ILE A 456 -30.94 -2.71 -5.78
CA ILE A 456 -31.50 -3.08 -4.48
C ILE A 456 -32.87 -2.43 -4.35
N ALA A 457 -33.95 -3.19 -4.52
CA ALA A 457 -35.31 -2.71 -4.35
C ALA A 457 -35.64 -2.51 -2.87
N THR A 458 -36.40 -1.46 -2.57
CA THR A 458 -36.90 -1.15 -1.23
C THR A 458 -38.36 -1.59 -1.11
N PRO A 459 -38.67 -2.69 -0.37
CA PRO A 459 -40.04 -3.16 -0.22
C PRO A 459 -41.00 -2.09 0.27
N GLY A 460 -42.16 -1.98 -0.40
CA GLY A 460 -43.20 -1.01 -0.07
C GLY A 460 -42.95 0.40 -0.63
N GLN A 461 -41.76 0.70 -1.14
CA GLN A 461 -41.49 1.94 -1.90
C GLN A 461 -41.33 1.65 -3.39
N ASP A 462 -40.55 0.60 -3.69
CA ASP A 462 -40.34 0.13 -5.04
C ASP A 462 -41.35 -0.97 -5.38
N HIS A 463 -41.67 -1.09 -6.66
CA HIS A 463 -42.59 -2.09 -7.19
C HIS A 463 -42.07 -2.63 -8.51
N LEU A 464 -42.37 -3.90 -8.79
CA LEU A 464 -42.01 -4.55 -10.04
C LEU A 464 -43.16 -4.37 -11.04
N VAL A 465 -42.92 -3.58 -12.09
CA VAL A 465 -43.85 -3.43 -13.22
C VAL A 465 -43.47 -4.43 -14.30
N VAL A 466 -44.42 -5.25 -14.73
CA VAL A 466 -44.20 -6.19 -15.83
C VAL A 466 -44.67 -5.61 -17.15
N VAL A 467 -43.87 -5.77 -18.19
CA VAL A 467 -44.18 -5.31 -19.55
C VAL A 467 -43.99 -6.44 -20.56
N ASP A 468 -44.70 -6.36 -21.69
CA ASP A 468 -44.48 -7.23 -22.84
C ASP A 468 -43.22 -6.82 -23.63
N LYS A 469 -42.89 -7.60 -24.67
CA LYS A 469 -41.80 -7.31 -25.61
C LYS A 469 -41.88 -5.95 -26.32
N ASN A 470 -43.04 -5.29 -26.32
CA ASN A 470 -43.26 -3.97 -26.90
C ASN A 470 -43.21 -2.85 -25.85
N GLY A 471 -42.97 -3.19 -24.58
CA GLY A 471 -42.96 -2.25 -23.46
C GLY A 471 -44.34 -1.87 -22.93
N GLN A 472 -45.40 -2.59 -23.30
CA GLN A 472 -46.75 -2.37 -22.78
C GLN A 472 -46.92 -3.07 -21.43
N GLU A 473 -47.46 -2.34 -20.45
CA GLU A 473 -47.69 -2.86 -19.09
C GLU A 473 -48.74 -3.98 -19.10
N LEU A 474 -48.44 -5.07 -18.37
CA LEU A 474 -49.31 -6.23 -18.25
C LEU A 474 -50.00 -6.27 -16.90
N LYS A 475 -51.23 -6.80 -16.87
CA LYS A 475 -51.93 -7.12 -15.63
C LYS A 475 -51.36 -8.42 -15.04
N ILE A 476 -51.04 -8.41 -13.76
CA ILE A 476 -50.53 -9.58 -13.02
C ILE A 476 -51.66 -10.23 -12.22
N GLU A 477 -51.78 -11.55 -12.29
CA GLU A 477 -52.69 -12.34 -11.44
C GLU A 477 -51.91 -13.39 -10.65
N LYS A 478 -52.02 -13.35 -9.31
CA LYS A 478 -51.39 -14.30 -8.38
C LYS A 478 -51.99 -15.71 -8.56
N GLN A 479 -51.13 -16.72 -8.58
CA GLN A 479 -51.51 -18.13 -8.48
C GLN A 479 -50.79 -18.82 -7.33
N ILE A 480 -51.54 -19.55 -6.50
CA ILE A 480 -51.00 -20.33 -5.39
C ILE A 480 -51.14 -21.81 -5.73
N GLN A 481 -50.02 -22.53 -5.79
CA GLN A 481 -50.04 -23.98 -5.95
C GLN A 481 -50.21 -24.64 -4.59
N LYS A 482 -51.08 -25.64 -4.53
CA LYS A 482 -51.38 -26.41 -3.32
C LYS A 482 -51.01 -27.87 -3.52
N ASP A 483 -50.54 -28.53 -2.46
CA ASP A 483 -50.31 -29.97 -2.46
C ASP A 483 -51.63 -30.76 -2.44
N GLU A 484 -51.52 -32.09 -2.42
CA GLU A 484 -52.67 -33.02 -2.36
C GLU A 484 -53.55 -32.81 -1.12
N ASN A 485 -53.01 -32.19 -0.06
CA ASN A 485 -53.74 -31.87 1.18
C ASN A 485 -54.32 -30.44 1.17
N GLY A 486 -54.20 -29.71 0.07
CA GLY A 486 -54.67 -28.33 -0.07
C GLY A 486 -53.79 -27.28 0.63
N LYS A 487 -52.60 -27.66 1.12
CA LYS A 487 -51.64 -26.74 1.72
C LYS A 487 -50.87 -26.01 0.62
N ALA A 488 -50.74 -24.69 0.74
CA ALA A 488 -49.95 -23.90 -0.19
C ALA A 488 -48.46 -24.30 -0.12
N VAL A 489 -47.85 -24.53 -1.29
CA VAL A 489 -46.45 -25.00 -1.41
C VAL A 489 -45.56 -24.09 -2.25
N SER A 490 -46.12 -23.36 -3.21
CA SER A 490 -45.41 -22.37 -4.02
C SER A 490 -46.38 -21.33 -4.59
N TRP A 491 -45.84 -20.29 -5.23
CA TRP A 491 -46.62 -19.31 -5.99
C TRP A 491 -46.09 -19.12 -7.41
N SER A 492 -46.93 -18.65 -8.32
CA SER A 492 -46.56 -18.13 -9.63
C SER A 492 -47.45 -16.94 -10.00
N ALA A 493 -47.24 -16.37 -11.19
CA ALA A 493 -48.10 -15.33 -11.73
C ALA A 493 -48.54 -15.66 -13.16
N VAL A 494 -49.74 -15.22 -13.51
CA VAL A 494 -50.23 -15.15 -14.89
C VAL A 494 -50.24 -13.69 -15.33
N PHE A 495 -49.76 -13.44 -16.54
CA PHE A 495 -49.67 -12.11 -17.12
C PHE A 495 -50.72 -11.96 -18.21
N LYS A 496 -51.47 -10.86 -18.19
CA LYS A 496 -52.51 -10.58 -19.18
C LYS A 496 -52.28 -9.25 -19.87
N ASP A 497 -52.43 -9.23 -21.19
CA ASP A 497 -52.42 -8.00 -21.99
C ASP A 497 -53.69 -7.16 -21.76
N ALA A 498 -53.78 -6.02 -22.45
CA ALA A 498 -54.94 -5.13 -22.38
C ALA A 498 -56.26 -5.79 -22.86
N ASN A 499 -56.18 -6.87 -23.64
CA ASN A 499 -57.32 -7.65 -24.13
C ASN A 499 -57.69 -8.81 -23.20
N GLY A 500 -56.93 -9.01 -22.10
CA GLY A 500 -57.10 -10.12 -21.18
C GLY A 500 -56.50 -11.45 -21.69
N GLN A 501 -55.75 -11.44 -22.79
CA GLN A 501 -55.03 -12.61 -23.31
C GLN A 501 -53.78 -12.87 -22.48
N GLU A 502 -53.51 -14.15 -22.22
CA GLU A 502 -52.34 -14.56 -21.46
C GLU A 502 -51.05 -14.37 -22.27
N VAL A 503 -50.04 -13.75 -21.63
CA VAL A 503 -48.71 -13.56 -22.19
C VAL A 503 -47.75 -14.57 -21.55
N PRO A 504 -47.00 -15.37 -22.32
CA PRO A 504 -46.03 -16.32 -21.78
C PRO A 504 -44.96 -15.60 -20.95
N ALA A 505 -44.59 -16.16 -19.79
CA ALA A 505 -43.60 -15.55 -18.89
C ALA A 505 -42.23 -15.26 -19.54
N GLY A 506 -41.83 -16.06 -20.54
CA GLY A 506 -40.60 -15.83 -21.31
C GLY A 506 -40.62 -14.60 -22.23
N ASP A 507 -41.80 -14.05 -22.51
CA ASP A 507 -42.00 -12.81 -23.28
C ASP A 507 -42.23 -11.59 -22.38
N VAL A 508 -42.08 -11.75 -21.06
CA VAL A 508 -42.31 -10.72 -20.04
C VAL A 508 -41.00 -10.19 -19.50
N LEU A 509 -40.92 -8.87 -19.33
CA LEU A 509 -39.84 -8.16 -18.67
C LEU A 509 -40.35 -7.46 -17.42
N GLY A 510 -39.75 -7.77 -16.26
CA GLY A 510 -39.95 -7.05 -15.01
C GLY A 510 -39.02 -5.84 -14.91
N LEU A 511 -39.58 -4.66 -14.69
CA LEU A 511 -38.88 -3.40 -14.45
C LEU A 511 -39.06 -2.98 -12.99
N ILE A 512 -37.96 -2.85 -12.25
CA ILE A 512 -38.01 -2.33 -10.88
C ILE A 512 -38.19 -0.81 -10.96
N LYS A 513 -39.34 -0.32 -10.51
CA LYS A 513 -39.66 1.10 -10.47
C LYS A 513 -39.66 1.63 -9.05
N ASN A 514 -39.10 2.83 -8.87
CA ASN A 514 -39.15 3.53 -7.59
C ASN A 514 -40.52 4.19 -7.35
N ALA A 515 -40.68 4.84 -6.20
CA ALA A 515 -41.91 5.55 -5.83
C ALA A 515 -42.33 6.67 -6.80
N TRP A 516 -41.43 7.13 -7.68
CA TRP A 516 -41.70 8.14 -8.71
C TRP A 516 -41.94 7.54 -10.11
N GLY A 517 -42.00 6.20 -10.22
CA GLY A 517 -42.23 5.49 -11.48
C GLY A 517 -41.01 5.42 -12.40
N GLN A 518 -39.81 5.73 -11.90
CA GLN A 518 -38.58 5.64 -12.69
C GLN A 518 -38.00 4.23 -12.60
N THR A 519 -37.62 3.67 -13.75
CA THR A 519 -36.88 2.39 -13.81
C THR A 519 -35.51 2.56 -13.17
N ARG A 520 -35.16 1.61 -12.30
CA ARG A 520 -33.89 1.61 -11.55
C ARG A 520 -32.76 0.85 -12.26
N GLY A 521 -33.10 -0.15 -13.06
CA GLY A 521 -32.14 -0.86 -13.92
C GLY A 521 -31.86 -0.08 -15.21
N ASP A 522 -31.12 -0.70 -16.13
CA ASP A 522 -30.75 -0.08 -17.42
C ASP A 522 -31.84 -0.21 -18.50
N GLY A 523 -32.97 -0.83 -18.15
CA GLY A 523 -34.09 -1.12 -19.04
C GLY A 523 -33.89 -2.40 -19.84
N LYS A 524 -32.83 -3.18 -19.60
CA LYS A 524 -32.48 -4.39 -20.34
C LYS A 524 -32.17 -5.52 -19.37
N ALA A 525 -32.95 -6.59 -19.44
CA ALA A 525 -32.63 -7.83 -18.72
C ALA A 525 -31.62 -8.69 -19.48
N ALA A 526 -30.37 -8.23 -19.55
CA ALA A 526 -29.28 -8.91 -20.28
C ALA A 526 -27.98 -9.01 -19.49
N GLY A 527 -27.93 -8.38 -18.32
CA GLY A 527 -26.87 -8.48 -17.35
C GLY A 527 -26.82 -9.84 -16.68
N THR A 528 -25.62 -10.16 -16.22
CA THR A 528 -25.37 -11.25 -15.29
C THR A 528 -24.59 -10.66 -14.13
N LEU A 529 -24.88 -11.12 -12.92
CA LEU A 529 -24.06 -10.84 -11.75
C LEU A 529 -23.56 -12.17 -11.22
N ASP A 530 -22.26 -12.40 -11.34
CA ASP A 530 -21.62 -13.47 -10.59
C ASP A 530 -21.39 -12.95 -9.17
N MET A 531 -22.27 -13.37 -8.26
CA MET A 531 -22.19 -13.01 -6.86
C MET A 531 -21.66 -14.19 -6.06
N GLY A 532 -20.36 -14.45 -6.23
CA GLY A 532 -19.60 -15.07 -5.16
C GLY A 532 -19.56 -14.07 -4.01
N TRP A 533 -20.23 -14.34 -2.89
CA TRP A 533 -20.34 -13.36 -1.81
C TRP A 533 -18.95 -13.01 -1.28
N TRP A 534 -18.59 -11.73 -1.41
CA TRP A 534 -17.31 -11.13 -1.07
C TRP A 534 -16.95 -11.25 0.41
N GLY A 535 -17.89 -11.68 1.27
CA GLY A 535 -17.67 -11.88 2.70
C GLY A 535 -17.24 -13.29 3.10
N PHE A 536 -17.50 -14.35 2.32
CA PHE A 536 -17.15 -15.73 2.76
C PHE A 536 -15.65 -15.98 2.71
N CYS A 537 -14.98 -15.53 1.64
CA CYS A 537 -13.54 -15.58 1.55
C CYS A 537 -12.87 -14.77 2.66
N ASP A 538 -13.38 -13.59 2.96
CA ASP A 538 -12.89 -12.74 4.04
C ASP A 538 -13.12 -13.39 5.40
N ARG A 539 -14.28 -14.03 5.63
CA ARG A 539 -14.56 -14.77 6.86
C ARG A 539 -13.68 -16.00 7.02
N ASN A 540 -13.53 -16.82 5.98
CA ASN A 540 -12.64 -17.98 5.99
C ASN A 540 -11.19 -17.54 6.25
N THR A 541 -10.76 -16.44 5.64
CA THR A 541 -9.45 -15.82 5.87
C THR A 541 -9.31 -15.28 7.29
N ALA A 542 -10.31 -14.55 7.80
CA ALA A 542 -10.35 -14.00 9.16
C ALA A 542 -10.30 -15.12 10.20
N GLN A 543 -11.15 -16.14 10.04
CA GLN A 543 -11.17 -17.32 10.87
C GLN A 543 -9.78 -17.97 10.92
N ARG A 544 -9.15 -18.23 9.77
CA ARG A 544 -7.80 -18.81 9.74
C ARG A 544 -6.78 -17.92 10.43
N LEU A 545 -6.78 -16.63 10.09
CA LEU A 545 -5.84 -15.64 10.63
C LEU A 545 -5.97 -15.56 12.14
N TYR A 546 -7.19 -15.48 12.67
CA TYR A 546 -7.45 -15.25 14.07
C TYR A 546 -7.26 -16.53 14.88
N LYS A 547 -7.72 -17.68 14.38
CA LYS A 547 -7.42 -18.98 15.01
C LYS A 547 -5.91 -19.18 15.15
N SER A 548 -5.15 -18.86 14.11
CA SER A 548 -3.69 -18.96 14.13
C SER A 548 -3.06 -17.95 15.10
N LYS A 549 -3.43 -16.66 15.01
CA LYS A 549 -2.84 -15.58 15.84
C LYS A 549 -3.13 -15.75 17.33
N TYR A 550 -4.39 -16.00 17.68
CA TYR A 550 -4.82 -16.15 19.07
C TYR A 550 -4.67 -17.59 19.59
N LYS A 551 -4.36 -18.55 18.72
CA LYS A 551 -4.27 -19.99 19.03
C LYS A 551 -5.58 -20.56 19.58
N ILE A 552 -6.73 -20.12 19.06
CA ILE A 552 -8.05 -20.57 19.53
C ILE A 552 -8.13 -22.11 19.42
N PRO A 553 -8.40 -22.84 20.53
CA PRO A 553 -8.36 -24.30 20.52
C PRO A 553 -9.49 -24.88 19.67
N GLN A 554 -9.25 -26.07 19.11
CA GLN A 554 -10.32 -26.87 18.52
C GLN A 554 -11.15 -27.53 19.62
N ILE A 555 -12.42 -27.78 19.31
CA ILE A 555 -13.27 -28.64 20.11
C ILE A 555 -12.70 -30.05 20.05
N ASP A 556 -12.47 -30.65 21.22
CA ASP A 556 -11.97 -32.01 21.39
C ASP A 556 -12.99 -32.93 22.10
N ALA A 557 -14.10 -32.37 22.60
CA ALA A 557 -15.27 -33.10 23.06
C ALA A 557 -16.03 -33.74 21.88
N GLU A 558 -16.36 -35.03 21.97
CA GLU A 558 -17.17 -35.74 20.96
C GLU A 558 -18.60 -35.19 20.89
N THR A 559 -19.10 -34.69 22.01
CA THR A 559 -20.40 -34.04 22.13
C THR A 559 -20.27 -32.87 23.10
N VAL A 560 -20.62 -31.69 22.63
CA VAL A 560 -20.67 -30.46 23.42
C VAL A 560 -22.03 -30.36 24.07
N ARG A 561 -22.06 -30.21 25.39
CA ARG A 561 -23.29 -30.06 26.18
C ARG A 561 -23.48 -28.60 26.55
N VAL A 562 -24.64 -28.06 26.21
CA VAL A 562 -25.02 -26.68 26.51
C VAL A 562 -26.26 -26.70 27.41
N GLU A 563 -26.17 -26.09 28.58
CA GLU A 563 -27.32 -25.92 29.48
C GLU A 563 -27.95 -24.54 29.33
N VAL A 564 -29.28 -24.52 29.25
CA VAL A 564 -30.10 -23.32 29.12
C VAL A 564 -31.46 -23.55 29.77
N ASN A 565 -31.81 -22.75 30.77
CA ASN A 565 -33.05 -22.87 31.54
C ASN A 565 -33.34 -24.31 32.03
N GLY A 566 -32.30 -25.03 32.49
CA GLY A 566 -32.41 -26.42 32.96
C GLY A 566 -32.55 -27.48 31.86
N LYS A 567 -32.59 -27.09 30.58
CA LYS A 567 -32.56 -27.99 29.43
C LYS A 567 -31.12 -28.16 28.94
N ILE A 568 -30.74 -29.40 28.65
CA ILE A 568 -29.42 -29.73 28.09
C ILE A 568 -29.59 -29.99 26.59
N ILE A 569 -28.80 -29.30 25.78
CA ILE A 569 -28.69 -29.49 24.33
C ILE A 569 -27.35 -30.19 24.07
N SER A 570 -27.39 -31.30 23.34
CA SER A 570 -26.21 -32.09 23.00
C SER A 570 -25.89 -31.88 21.52
N ILE A 571 -24.71 -31.31 21.25
CA ILE A 571 -24.28 -30.91 19.91
C ILE A 571 -23.08 -31.77 19.51
N PRO A 572 -23.12 -32.51 18.39
CA PRO A 572 -21.96 -33.26 17.91
C PRO A 572 -20.77 -32.36 17.66
N ARG A 573 -19.56 -32.88 17.89
CA ARG A 573 -18.28 -32.16 17.72
C ARG A 573 -18.21 -31.31 16.46
N ASP A 574 -18.48 -31.91 15.30
CA ASP A 574 -18.34 -31.26 14.00
C ASP A 574 -19.31 -30.08 13.83
N GLU A 575 -20.55 -30.22 14.32
CA GLU A 575 -21.55 -29.15 14.23
C GLU A 575 -21.24 -28.04 15.24
N ALA A 576 -20.76 -28.38 16.43
CA ALA A 576 -20.30 -27.40 17.42
C ALA A 576 -19.08 -26.62 16.90
N GLN A 577 -18.14 -27.29 16.21
CA GLN A 577 -16.95 -26.65 15.66
C GLN A 577 -17.33 -25.65 14.57
N LYS A 578 -18.26 -26.03 13.68
CA LYS A 578 -18.82 -25.12 12.67
C LYS A 578 -19.43 -23.86 13.30
N LEU A 579 -20.28 -24.02 14.33
CA LEU A 579 -20.91 -22.89 15.03
C LEU A 579 -19.91 -21.99 15.74
N LEU A 580 -18.82 -22.54 16.28
CA LEU A 580 -17.75 -21.73 16.86
C LEU A 580 -16.98 -20.97 15.77
N ASP A 581 -16.59 -21.67 14.71
CA ASP A 581 -15.72 -21.18 13.65
C ASP A 581 -16.34 -20.05 12.82
N VAL A 582 -17.65 -20.14 12.55
CA VAL A 582 -18.38 -19.17 11.71
C VAL A 582 -18.35 -17.74 12.26
N ASP A 583 -18.22 -17.62 13.58
CA ASP A 583 -18.22 -16.36 14.30
C ASP A 583 -16.80 -15.88 14.70
N VAL A 584 -15.76 -16.69 14.50
CA VAL A 584 -14.40 -16.30 14.90
C VAL A 584 -13.99 -14.98 14.23
N GLY A 585 -14.37 -14.79 12.96
CA GLY A 585 -14.12 -13.55 12.21
C GLY A 585 -14.74 -12.30 12.84
N ASP A 586 -15.78 -12.45 13.66
CA ASP A 586 -16.47 -11.32 14.33
C ASP A 586 -15.90 -11.02 15.72
N LEU A 587 -15.00 -11.86 16.25
CA LEU A 587 -14.43 -11.67 17.59
C LEU A 587 -13.42 -10.52 17.66
N VAL A 588 -12.93 -9.99 16.54
CA VAL A 588 -11.94 -8.91 16.58
C VAL A 588 -12.61 -7.58 16.23
N GLY A 589 -12.75 -6.72 17.24
CA GLY A 589 -13.49 -5.46 17.11
C GLY A 589 -12.84 -4.41 16.19
N ARG A 590 -11.51 -4.39 16.09
CA ARG A 590 -10.77 -3.55 15.12
C ARG A 590 -9.68 -4.35 14.42
N THR A 591 -9.70 -4.26 13.11
CA THR A 591 -8.61 -4.63 12.22
C THR A 591 -7.71 -3.41 12.00
N LYS A 592 -6.39 -3.64 11.94
CA LYS A 592 -5.48 -2.63 11.38
C LYS A 592 -5.41 -2.85 9.87
N PHE A 593 -5.32 -1.75 9.13
CA PHE A 593 -5.14 -1.75 7.68
C PHE A 593 -3.85 -1.03 7.33
N VAL A 594 -3.27 -1.38 6.19
CA VAL A 594 -2.22 -0.62 5.51
C VAL A 594 -2.53 -0.60 4.02
N GLY A 595 -2.26 0.52 3.36
CA GLY A 595 -2.66 0.72 1.96
C GLY A 595 -4.15 1.08 1.83
N PHE A 596 -4.60 1.18 0.59
CA PHE A 596 -5.98 1.53 0.25
C PHE A 596 -6.60 0.39 -0.54
N ARG A 597 -7.85 0.06 -0.20
CA ARG A 597 -8.60 -0.92 -0.99
C ARG A 597 -8.95 -0.28 -2.33
N PHE A 598 -8.61 -0.95 -3.42
CA PHE A 598 -9.04 -0.55 -4.75
C PHE A 598 -10.37 -1.25 -5.07
N ASP A 599 -11.46 -0.50 -5.06
CA ASP A 599 -12.83 -0.99 -5.32
C ASP A 599 -13.28 -0.76 -6.77
N ASP A 600 -12.38 -0.23 -7.61
CA ASP A 600 -12.61 0.15 -9.00
C ASP A 600 -13.85 1.04 -9.17
N GLN A 601 -13.99 2.03 -8.26
CA GLN A 601 -15.11 2.96 -8.31
C GLN A 601 -15.09 3.79 -9.61
N PRO A 602 -16.29 4.16 -10.13
CA PRO A 602 -16.41 5.09 -11.24
C PRO A 602 -15.64 6.38 -10.95
N LYS A 603 -14.83 6.77 -11.92
CA LYS A 603 -13.96 7.94 -11.84
C LYS A 603 -14.76 9.17 -12.25
N THR A 604 -14.43 10.31 -11.63
CA THR A 604 -14.97 11.62 -12.01
C THR A 604 -13.97 12.30 -12.93
N ILE A 605 -14.36 12.57 -14.16
CA ILE A 605 -13.54 13.20 -15.19
C ILE A 605 -14.08 14.61 -15.40
N ARG A 606 -13.25 15.62 -15.17
CA ARG A 606 -13.60 16.99 -15.52
C ARG A 606 -12.93 17.35 -16.83
N LEU A 607 -13.69 18.00 -17.70
CA LEU A 607 -13.19 18.49 -18.98
C LEU A 607 -12.69 19.93 -18.85
N THR A 608 -11.90 20.39 -19.81
CA THR A 608 -11.45 21.78 -19.92
C THR A 608 -12.61 22.75 -20.17
N THR A 609 -13.76 22.24 -20.63
CA THR A 609 -15.03 22.97 -20.76
C THR A 609 -15.74 23.20 -19.42
N GLY A 610 -15.32 22.52 -18.34
CA GLY A 610 -16.01 22.48 -17.05
C GLY A 610 -17.07 21.38 -16.94
N GLU A 611 -17.38 20.65 -18.02
CA GLU A 611 -18.26 19.47 -17.96
C GLU A 611 -17.66 18.39 -17.06
N THR A 612 -18.51 17.69 -16.31
CA THR A 612 -18.10 16.55 -15.48
C THR A 612 -18.78 15.28 -15.97
N ILE A 613 -17.97 14.25 -16.19
CA ILE A 613 -18.40 12.92 -16.61
C ILE A 613 -18.05 11.93 -15.51
N THR A 614 -18.99 11.06 -15.13
CA THR A 614 -18.74 9.97 -14.19
C THR A 614 -18.80 8.65 -14.94
N GLY A 615 -17.77 7.82 -14.81
CA GLY A 615 -17.71 6.52 -15.48
C GLY A 615 -16.43 5.75 -15.22
N ARG A 616 -16.38 4.50 -15.70
CA ARG A 616 -15.19 3.65 -15.62
C ARG A 616 -14.32 3.91 -16.85
N ILE A 617 -13.05 4.27 -16.63
CA ILE A 617 -12.11 4.51 -17.72
C ILE A 617 -11.44 3.17 -18.04
N GLN A 618 -11.57 2.69 -19.28
CA GLN A 618 -10.97 1.42 -19.71
C GLN A 618 -9.45 1.56 -19.84
N ASP A 619 -8.73 0.54 -19.37
CA ASP A 619 -7.26 0.43 -19.45
C ASP A 619 -6.52 1.66 -18.90
N PHE A 620 -7.10 2.34 -17.92
CA PHE A 620 -6.55 3.56 -17.34
C PHE A 620 -6.31 3.38 -15.84
N ARG A 621 -5.05 3.53 -15.43
CA ARG A 621 -4.63 3.47 -14.04
C ARG A 621 -4.28 4.86 -13.55
N LEU A 622 -4.81 5.23 -12.38
CA LEU A 622 -4.42 6.46 -11.69
C LEU A 622 -3.13 6.18 -10.92
N ASP A 623 -2.01 6.58 -11.52
CA ASP A 623 -0.69 6.52 -10.91
C ASP A 623 -0.41 7.85 -10.19
N VAL A 624 -0.06 7.79 -8.90
CA VAL A 624 0.12 8.96 -8.01
C VAL A 624 1.45 9.70 -8.30
N ARG A 625 2.29 9.15 -9.18
CA ARG A 625 3.74 9.37 -9.29
C ARG A 625 4.31 10.79 -9.47
N SER A 626 3.52 11.88 -9.44
CA SER A 626 4.01 13.25 -9.14
C SER A 626 2.96 14.37 -9.22
N ALA A 627 1.71 14.08 -9.58
CA ALA A 627 0.69 15.09 -9.94
C ALA A 627 -0.61 15.01 -9.15
N ALA A 628 -0.69 14.05 -8.23
CA ALA A 628 -1.93 13.64 -7.64
C ALA A 628 -2.14 14.35 -6.30
N ASP A 629 -3.23 15.11 -6.19
CA ASP A 629 -3.69 15.64 -4.91
C ASP A 629 -4.61 14.61 -4.25
N ARG A 630 -4.35 14.24 -3.00
CA ARG A 630 -5.35 13.48 -2.25
C ARG A 630 -6.56 14.36 -1.97
N VAL A 631 -7.75 13.90 -2.38
CA VAL A 631 -9.00 14.63 -2.15
C VAL A 631 -9.78 14.09 -0.95
N GLY A 632 -9.46 12.88 -0.49
CA GLY A 632 -9.99 12.27 0.72
C GLY A 632 -10.07 10.75 0.58
N GLY A 633 -9.87 10.01 1.68
CA GLY A 633 -9.85 8.54 1.64
C GLY A 633 -8.79 8.01 0.68
N ASP A 634 -9.16 7.03 -0.12
CA ASP A 634 -8.43 6.40 -1.24
C ASP A 634 -8.48 7.19 -2.55
N LEU A 635 -9.22 8.31 -2.59
CA LEU A 635 -9.40 9.10 -3.81
C LEU A 635 -8.25 10.09 -4.01
N VAL A 636 -7.66 10.02 -5.19
CA VAL A 636 -6.67 10.95 -5.69
C VAL A 636 -7.23 11.74 -6.87
N ARG A 637 -6.74 12.97 -7.03
CA ARG A 637 -7.02 13.85 -8.16
C ARG A 637 -5.75 14.05 -8.95
N VAL A 638 -5.73 13.59 -10.19
CA VAL A 638 -4.66 13.87 -11.14
C VAL A 638 -5.09 15.01 -12.04
N ARG A 639 -4.33 16.11 -12.03
CA ARG A 639 -4.54 17.25 -12.94
C ARG A 639 -3.81 16.99 -14.24
N ASN A 640 -4.45 17.32 -15.36
CA ASN A 640 -3.83 17.31 -16.66
C ASN A 640 -3.11 18.64 -16.89
N ASP A 641 -1.78 18.64 -16.80
CA ASP A 641 -0.96 19.83 -17.06
C ASP A 641 0.29 19.49 -17.88
N ALA A 642 1.09 20.51 -18.18
CA ALA A 642 2.29 20.34 -19.02
C ALA A 642 3.35 19.41 -18.39
N ASN A 643 3.38 19.33 -17.05
CA ASN A 643 4.33 18.48 -16.32
C ASN A 643 3.78 17.07 -16.15
N ASN A 644 2.46 16.92 -16.10
CA ASN A 644 1.76 15.67 -15.85
C ASN A 644 0.60 15.47 -16.85
N PRO A 645 0.90 15.27 -18.14
CA PRO A 645 -0.14 15.11 -19.13
C PRO A 645 -0.87 13.79 -18.95
N ILE A 646 -2.20 13.82 -18.89
CA ILE A 646 -3.03 12.63 -18.92
C ILE A 646 -2.92 12.02 -20.32
N ARG A 647 -2.47 10.77 -20.39
CA ARG A 647 -2.31 10.01 -21.62
C ARG A 647 -3.34 8.89 -21.66
N GLY A 648 -4.06 8.81 -22.77
CA GLY A 648 -5.02 7.77 -23.05
C GLY A 648 -4.47 6.69 -23.98
N ASN A 649 -5.40 6.05 -24.67
CA ASN A 649 -5.13 5.02 -25.65
C ASN A 649 -5.28 5.56 -27.07
N ILE A 650 -4.69 4.84 -28.02
CA ILE A 650 -4.91 5.00 -29.46
C ILE A 650 -5.54 3.71 -29.95
N GLU A 651 -6.61 3.81 -30.75
CA GLU A 651 -7.19 2.65 -31.39
C GLU A 651 -6.59 2.43 -32.79
N LEU A 652 -6.06 1.23 -33.00
CA LEU A 652 -5.46 0.76 -34.24
C LEU A 652 -6.30 -0.39 -34.82
N LYS A 653 -6.87 -0.19 -36.00
CA LYS A 653 -7.57 -1.23 -36.75
C LYS A 653 -6.58 -2.03 -37.59
N THR A 654 -6.35 -3.28 -37.18
CA THR A 654 -5.51 -4.26 -37.86
C THR A 654 -6.38 -5.21 -38.71
N GLU A 655 -5.74 -6.13 -39.45
CA GLU A 655 -6.46 -7.20 -40.15
C GLU A 655 -7.16 -8.19 -39.19
N TYR A 656 -6.70 -8.26 -37.94
CA TYR A 656 -7.26 -9.13 -36.90
C TYR A 656 -8.31 -8.43 -36.02
N GLY A 657 -8.61 -7.15 -36.29
CA GLY A 657 -9.57 -6.35 -35.52
C GLY A 657 -8.97 -5.06 -34.95
N SER A 658 -9.78 -4.34 -34.17
CA SER A 658 -9.35 -3.14 -33.44
C SER A 658 -8.51 -3.51 -32.22
N GLN A 659 -7.43 -2.78 -32.00
CA GLN A 659 -6.59 -2.89 -30.81
C GLN A 659 -6.47 -1.53 -30.13
N SER A 660 -6.71 -1.49 -28.81
CA SER A 660 -6.44 -0.33 -27.96
C SER A 660 -4.99 -0.38 -27.50
N ILE A 661 -4.21 0.67 -27.77
CA ILE A 661 -2.79 0.75 -27.45
C ILE A 661 -2.54 1.94 -26.53
N ALA A 662 -2.02 1.68 -25.32
CA ALA A 662 -1.67 2.71 -24.36
C ALA A 662 -0.47 3.53 -24.84
N ILE A 663 -0.61 4.87 -24.89
CA ILE A 663 0.45 5.76 -25.40
C ILE A 663 1.76 5.61 -24.62
N GLY A 664 1.69 5.39 -23.30
CA GLY A 664 2.87 5.21 -22.46
C GLY A 664 3.73 4.00 -22.83
N SER A 665 3.18 3.05 -23.60
CA SER A 665 3.89 1.87 -24.09
C SER A 665 4.50 2.05 -25.49
N ILE A 666 4.18 3.15 -26.19
CA ILE A 666 4.63 3.38 -27.56
C ILE A 666 6.08 3.88 -27.55
N LYS A 667 6.98 3.07 -28.10
CA LYS A 667 8.38 3.44 -28.33
C LYS A 667 8.53 4.27 -29.59
N GLU A 668 7.85 3.87 -30.66
CA GLU A 668 7.92 4.53 -31.95
C GLU A 668 6.60 4.39 -32.71
N MET A 669 6.24 5.43 -33.45
CA MET A 669 5.07 5.45 -34.30
C MET A 669 5.42 6.06 -35.65
N THR A 670 5.19 5.30 -36.72
CA THR A 670 5.45 5.75 -38.09
C THR A 670 4.19 5.63 -38.95
N LYS A 671 4.08 6.51 -39.95
CA LYS A 671 3.02 6.48 -40.96
C LYS A 671 3.66 6.51 -42.33
N ASP A 672 3.36 5.52 -43.15
CA ASP A 672 3.88 5.43 -44.51
C ASP A 672 3.08 6.33 -45.49
N ALA A 673 3.56 6.40 -46.74
CA ALA A 673 2.93 7.18 -47.80
C ALA A 673 1.50 6.71 -48.14
N ALA A 674 1.17 5.44 -47.87
CA ALA A 674 -0.17 4.87 -48.05
C ALA A 674 -1.10 5.18 -46.87
N GLY A 675 -0.59 5.83 -45.83
CA GLY A 675 -1.32 6.17 -44.60
C GLY A 675 -1.44 5.02 -43.61
N LYS A 676 -0.76 3.88 -43.86
CA LYS A 676 -0.68 2.78 -42.90
C LYS A 676 0.23 3.19 -41.76
N VAL A 677 -0.23 2.97 -40.54
CA VAL A 677 0.49 3.31 -39.33
C VAL A 677 1.14 2.05 -38.78
N THR A 678 2.40 2.15 -38.35
CA THR A 678 3.10 1.11 -37.60
C THR A 678 3.47 1.64 -36.22
N ILE A 679 3.15 0.88 -35.18
CA ILE A 679 3.39 1.20 -33.78
C ILE A 679 4.31 0.14 -33.19
N ASP A 680 5.46 0.55 -32.68
CA ASP A 680 6.39 -0.29 -31.91
C ASP A 680 6.11 -0.07 -30.41
N ILE A 681 5.72 -1.14 -29.72
CA ILE A 681 5.32 -1.14 -28.32
C ILE A 681 6.42 -1.77 -27.47
N GLN A 682 6.92 -1.04 -26.48
CA GLN A 682 7.80 -1.57 -25.45
C GLN A 682 6.96 -2.18 -24.32
N HIS A 683 7.17 -3.46 -24.05
CA HIS A 683 6.50 -4.11 -22.92
C HIS A 683 7.15 -3.67 -21.60
N PRO A 684 6.37 -3.25 -20.59
CA PRO A 684 6.92 -2.82 -19.30
C PRO A 684 7.86 -3.87 -18.70
N GLY A 685 9.05 -3.45 -18.28
CA GLY A 685 10.04 -4.33 -17.64
C GLY A 685 10.74 -5.33 -18.56
N SER A 686 10.53 -5.27 -19.87
CA SER A 686 11.14 -6.17 -20.85
C SER A 686 11.98 -5.42 -21.87
N THR A 687 13.01 -6.06 -22.43
CA THR A 687 13.70 -5.57 -23.64
C THR A 687 12.96 -5.95 -24.92
N TYR A 688 11.94 -6.80 -24.83
CA TYR A 688 11.12 -7.23 -25.94
C TYR A 688 10.16 -6.12 -26.38
N SER A 689 10.03 -5.93 -27.70
CA SER A 689 9.05 -5.02 -28.29
C SER A 689 8.18 -5.73 -29.33
N SER A 690 6.92 -5.28 -29.45
CA SER A 690 5.97 -5.79 -30.44
C SER A 690 5.64 -4.71 -31.46
N LYS A 691 5.54 -5.07 -32.74
CA LYS A 691 5.12 -4.14 -33.79
C LYS A 691 3.72 -4.48 -34.28
N TYR A 692 2.88 -3.46 -34.37
CA TYR A 692 1.53 -3.54 -34.90
C TYR A 692 1.38 -2.59 -36.07
N SER A 693 0.72 -3.02 -37.15
CA SER A 693 0.47 -2.15 -38.29
C SER A 693 -0.99 -2.19 -38.72
N GLY A 694 -1.55 -1.04 -39.06
CA GLY A 694 -2.96 -0.91 -39.41
C GLY A 694 -3.37 0.53 -39.69
N THR A 695 -4.67 0.80 -39.57
CA THR A 695 -5.24 2.15 -39.71
C THR A 695 -5.62 2.66 -38.33
N VAL A 696 -5.06 3.80 -37.92
CA VAL A 696 -5.46 4.44 -36.66
C VAL A 696 -6.82 5.10 -36.82
N THR A 697 -7.73 4.83 -35.89
CA THR A 697 -9.07 5.45 -35.85
C THR A 697 -9.15 6.63 -34.87
N SER A 698 -8.24 6.70 -33.90
CA SER A 698 -8.13 7.85 -32.99
C SER A 698 -7.61 9.11 -33.72
N PRO A 699 -8.06 10.32 -33.33
CA PRO A 699 -7.58 11.56 -33.90
C PRO A 699 -6.12 11.81 -33.48
N ILE A 700 -5.19 11.69 -34.43
CA ILE A 700 -3.77 11.98 -34.24
C ILE A 700 -3.36 13.20 -35.06
N ASP A 701 -2.73 14.16 -34.40
CA ASP A 701 -2.09 15.29 -35.07
C ASP A 701 -0.69 14.90 -35.57
N TRP A 702 -0.59 14.69 -36.89
CA TRP A 702 0.66 14.37 -37.57
C TRP A 702 1.48 15.61 -37.97
N SER A 703 1.01 16.83 -37.68
CA SER A 703 1.69 18.07 -38.09
C SER A 703 3.09 18.22 -37.50
N SER A 704 3.36 17.56 -36.37
CA SER A 704 4.65 17.57 -35.69
C SER A 704 5.57 16.38 -36.05
N ALA A 705 5.14 15.54 -37.00
CA ALA A 705 5.91 14.37 -37.42
C ALA A 705 7.11 14.75 -38.28
N THR A 706 8.22 14.03 -38.10
CA THR A 706 9.46 14.25 -38.84
C THR A 706 9.63 13.18 -39.94
N PRO A 707 10.14 13.51 -41.13
CA PRO A 707 10.45 12.52 -42.15
C PRO A 707 11.43 11.45 -41.62
N VAL A 708 11.22 10.18 -42.00
CA VAL A 708 12.16 9.09 -41.70
C VAL A 708 13.22 9.05 -42.81
N GLU A 709 14.48 9.19 -42.43
CA GLU A 709 15.60 9.18 -43.38
C GLU A 709 15.64 7.86 -44.17
N GLY A 710 15.81 7.95 -45.49
CA GLY A 710 15.85 6.79 -46.38
C GLY A 710 14.50 6.12 -46.67
N SER A 711 13.38 6.64 -46.17
CA SER A 711 12.02 6.11 -46.40
C SER A 711 11.10 7.19 -46.98
N GLU A 712 10.99 7.23 -48.31
CA GLU A 712 10.21 8.26 -49.01
C GLU A 712 8.74 8.27 -48.56
N GLY A 713 8.25 9.45 -48.15
CA GLY A 713 6.87 9.65 -47.69
C GLY A 713 6.53 9.03 -46.34
N THR A 714 7.51 8.43 -45.62
CA THR A 714 7.30 7.93 -44.25
C THR A 714 7.61 9.03 -43.25
N VAL A 715 6.69 9.25 -42.31
CA VAL A 715 6.87 10.19 -41.20
C VAL A 715 6.86 9.47 -39.86
N LYS A 716 7.65 9.94 -38.92
CA LYS A 716 7.76 9.46 -37.54
C LYS A 716 7.21 10.51 -36.59
N LEU A 717 6.35 10.09 -35.68
CA LEU A 717 5.79 10.94 -34.65
C LEU A 717 6.48 10.66 -33.31
N ASP A 718 6.75 11.72 -32.55
CA ASP A 718 7.27 11.62 -31.19
C ASP A 718 6.13 11.24 -30.22
N PRO A 719 6.19 10.05 -29.59
CA PRO A 719 5.14 9.63 -28.65
C PRO A 719 4.96 10.57 -27.47
N SER A 720 5.96 11.37 -27.10
CA SER A 720 5.86 12.35 -26.03
C SER A 720 4.79 13.42 -26.30
N LYS A 721 4.46 13.67 -27.58
CA LYS A 721 3.45 14.65 -28.03
C LYS A 721 2.04 14.08 -28.15
N LEU A 722 1.86 12.78 -27.93
CA LEU A 722 0.56 12.11 -28.03
C LEU A 722 -0.19 12.21 -26.69
N SER A 723 -1.45 12.65 -26.76
CA SER A 723 -2.38 12.59 -25.62
C SER A 723 -3.35 11.41 -25.73
N GLY A 724 -3.83 11.06 -26.92
CA GLY A 724 -4.77 9.95 -27.15
C GLY A 724 -6.19 10.22 -26.65
N GLU A 725 -6.94 9.15 -26.42
CA GLU A 725 -8.33 9.19 -25.96
C GLU A 725 -8.55 8.33 -24.71
N LEU A 726 -9.37 8.83 -23.79
CA LEU A 726 -9.94 8.05 -22.71
C LEU A 726 -11.24 7.39 -23.19
N VAL A 727 -11.33 6.07 -23.06
CA VAL A 727 -12.57 5.32 -23.30
C VAL A 727 -13.30 5.16 -21.98
N VAL A 728 -14.45 5.81 -21.84
CA VAL A 728 -15.17 5.95 -20.58
C VAL A 728 -16.53 5.27 -20.68
N GLN A 729 -16.74 4.20 -19.91
CA GLN A 729 -18.04 3.57 -19.75
C GLN A 729 -18.88 4.38 -18.76
N THR A 730 -19.91 5.07 -19.27
CA THR A 730 -20.86 5.83 -18.46
C THR A 730 -22.20 5.10 -18.37
N ALA A 731 -23.11 5.59 -17.52
CA ALA A 731 -24.50 5.11 -17.47
C ALA A 731 -25.26 5.33 -18.78
N SER A 732 -24.81 6.26 -19.64
CA SER A 732 -25.40 6.54 -20.95
C SER A 732 -24.75 5.76 -22.10
N GLY A 733 -23.75 4.92 -21.81
CA GLY A 733 -22.94 4.21 -22.80
C GLY A 733 -21.46 4.61 -22.80
N GLU A 734 -20.71 4.06 -23.75
CA GLU A 734 -19.32 4.40 -23.97
C GLU A 734 -19.18 5.83 -24.49
N LYS A 735 -18.24 6.59 -23.93
CA LYS A 735 -17.81 7.89 -24.42
C LYS A 735 -16.31 7.88 -24.67
N ARG A 736 -15.89 8.50 -25.76
CA ARG A 736 -14.47 8.71 -26.09
C ARG A 736 -14.15 10.18 -25.92
N ILE A 737 -13.18 10.44 -25.06
CA ILE A 737 -12.80 11.79 -24.66
C ILE A 737 -11.34 11.98 -25.03
N PRO A 738 -11.00 12.93 -25.92
CA PRO A 738 -9.60 13.27 -26.15
C PRO A 738 -8.93 13.63 -24.83
N ALA A 739 -7.81 12.99 -24.51
CA ALA A 739 -7.16 13.20 -23.22
C ALA A 739 -6.69 14.66 -23.05
N SER A 740 -6.43 15.37 -24.15
CA SER A 740 -6.15 16.82 -24.17
C SER A 740 -7.34 17.71 -23.75
N GLN A 741 -8.57 17.18 -23.76
CA GLN A 741 -9.76 17.88 -23.28
C GLN A 741 -10.06 17.59 -21.81
N VAL A 742 -9.31 16.71 -21.17
CA VAL A 742 -9.47 16.40 -19.75
C VAL A 742 -8.69 17.44 -18.95
N SER A 743 -9.31 18.03 -17.93
CA SER A 743 -8.63 18.94 -17.00
C SER A 743 -8.17 18.22 -15.75
N GLU A 744 -8.96 17.28 -15.22
CA GLU A 744 -8.57 16.41 -14.12
C GLU A 744 -9.37 15.10 -14.11
N VAL A 745 -8.79 14.07 -13.52
CA VAL A 745 -9.46 12.82 -13.18
C VAL A 745 -9.36 12.62 -11.68
N VAL A 746 -10.49 12.32 -11.04
CA VAL A 746 -10.58 11.96 -9.63
C VAL A 746 -11.05 10.52 -9.52
N GLY A 747 -10.31 9.70 -8.78
CA GLY A 747 -10.64 8.30 -8.56
C GLY A 747 -9.68 7.61 -7.60
N GLU A 748 -9.91 6.33 -7.37
CA GLU A 748 -9.02 5.50 -6.57
C GLU A 748 -7.69 5.27 -7.28
N THR A 749 -6.61 5.20 -6.50
CA THR A 749 -5.28 4.83 -7.01
C THR A 749 -5.01 3.34 -6.80
N GLU A 750 -4.29 2.76 -7.76
CA GLU A 750 -3.71 1.42 -7.67
C GLU A 750 -2.22 1.61 -7.34
N HIS A 751 -1.66 0.84 -6.39
CA HIS A 751 -0.22 0.81 -6.08
C HIS A 751 0.39 2.05 -5.39
N GLU A 752 -0.21 2.49 -4.29
CA GLU A 752 0.33 3.57 -3.44
C GLU A 752 0.92 3.08 -2.11
N LEU A 753 0.96 1.76 -1.90
CA LEU A 753 1.46 1.22 -0.65
C LEU A 753 2.98 1.46 -0.57
N ARG A 754 3.41 2.20 0.46
CA ARG A 754 4.83 2.35 0.79
C ARG A 754 5.41 1.04 1.30
N VAL A 755 6.57 0.65 0.79
CA VAL A 755 7.29 -0.54 1.25
C VAL A 755 7.62 -0.40 2.74
N SER A 756 8.04 0.78 3.19
CA SER A 756 8.35 1.04 4.60
C SER A 756 7.12 0.89 5.50
N SER A 757 5.97 1.42 5.09
CA SER A 757 4.70 1.29 5.82
C SER A 757 4.24 -0.17 5.86
N TYR A 758 4.45 -0.92 4.78
CA TYR A 758 4.13 -2.35 4.74
C TYR A 758 5.06 -3.19 5.62
N VAL A 759 6.37 -2.93 5.62
CA VAL A 759 7.33 -3.58 6.52
C VAL A 759 6.95 -3.35 7.98
N LYS A 760 6.58 -2.11 8.33
CA LYS A 760 6.06 -1.81 9.65
C LYS A 760 4.81 -2.63 9.96
N PHE A 761 3.85 -2.64 9.04
CA PHE A 761 2.62 -3.40 9.21
C PHE A 761 2.89 -4.89 9.44
N VAL A 762 3.81 -5.51 8.69
CA VAL A 762 4.21 -6.91 8.89
C VAL A 762 4.83 -7.11 10.28
N SER A 763 5.74 -6.22 10.69
CA SER A 763 6.39 -6.25 12.01
C SER A 763 5.40 -6.11 13.16
N ASP A 764 4.54 -5.09 13.13
CA ASP A 764 3.50 -4.82 14.13
C ASP A 764 2.51 -5.98 14.30
N ASN A 765 2.38 -6.83 13.26
CA ASN A 765 1.46 -7.95 13.24
C ASN A 765 2.12 -9.31 13.44
N GLY A 766 3.41 -9.32 13.82
CA GLY A 766 4.16 -10.54 14.07
C GLY A 766 4.22 -11.44 12.84
N GLY A 767 4.34 -10.85 11.65
CA GLY A 767 4.46 -11.59 10.40
C GLY A 767 3.17 -12.20 9.88
N MET A 768 1.99 -12.03 10.51
CA MET A 768 0.72 -12.64 10.07
C MET A 768 -0.34 -11.61 9.71
N PHE A 769 -0.87 -11.72 8.50
CA PHE A 769 -1.84 -10.77 7.97
C PHE A 769 -2.64 -11.40 6.82
N ALA A 770 -3.55 -10.65 6.23
CA ALA A 770 -4.26 -11.01 5.02
C ALA A 770 -4.20 -9.84 4.03
N THR A 771 -4.27 -10.15 2.74
CA THR A 771 -4.22 -9.15 1.66
C THR A 771 -5.17 -9.58 0.54
N ASP A 772 -5.60 -8.60 -0.26
CA ASP A 772 -6.14 -8.88 -1.59
C ASP A 772 -5.06 -8.71 -2.66
N GLY A 773 -5.26 -9.29 -3.84
CA GLY A 773 -4.34 -9.19 -4.99
C GLY A 773 -4.84 -8.19 -6.03
N SER A 774 -3.92 -7.40 -6.59
CA SER A 774 -4.21 -6.26 -7.50
C SER A 774 -4.82 -6.58 -8.86
N THR A 775 -4.96 -7.86 -9.21
CA THR A 775 -5.48 -8.25 -10.52
C THR A 775 -6.96 -8.56 -10.38
N GLY A 776 -7.77 -7.53 -10.61
CA GLY A 776 -9.22 -7.54 -10.51
C GLY A 776 -9.89 -8.83 -11.00
N VAL A 777 -11.00 -9.15 -10.31
CA VAL A 777 -11.93 -10.27 -10.48
C VAL A 777 -11.72 -11.48 -9.56
N VAL A 778 -10.70 -11.55 -8.68
CA VAL A 778 -10.59 -12.70 -7.74
C VAL A 778 -10.18 -12.31 -6.31
N VAL A 779 -11.21 -12.26 -5.45
CA VAL A 779 -11.33 -12.84 -4.09
C VAL A 779 -10.08 -12.81 -3.18
N SER A 780 -10.15 -12.06 -2.08
CA SER A 780 -9.33 -12.16 -0.85
C SER A 780 -8.51 -13.44 -0.77
N ASN A 781 -7.24 -13.33 -1.15
CA ASN A 781 -6.39 -14.47 -1.48
C ASN A 781 -5.79 -15.16 -0.24
N GLY A 782 -6.51 -15.22 0.89
CA GLY A 782 -6.11 -16.02 2.05
C GLY A 782 -5.06 -15.37 2.95
N VAL A 783 -4.81 -16.03 4.08
CA VAL A 783 -3.80 -15.61 5.06
C VAL A 783 -2.42 -15.60 4.40
N ARG A 784 -1.68 -14.54 4.67
CA ARG A 784 -0.26 -14.38 4.32
C ARG A 784 0.56 -14.42 5.59
N TRP A 785 1.77 -14.90 5.46
CA TRP A 785 2.72 -14.86 6.54
C TRP A 785 4.13 -14.57 6.03
N VAL A 786 4.92 -13.96 6.90
CA VAL A 786 6.34 -13.68 6.73
C VAL A 786 7.03 -14.23 7.97
N ASN A 787 7.97 -15.12 7.77
CA ASN A 787 8.82 -15.68 8.83
C ASN A 787 10.05 -14.81 9.08
N GLU A 788 10.54 -14.11 8.07
CA GLU A 788 11.70 -13.24 8.19
C GLU A 788 11.61 -12.03 7.23
N ILE A 789 11.96 -10.84 7.68
CA ILE A 789 12.19 -9.67 6.81
C ILE A 789 13.70 -9.56 6.61
N GLN A 790 14.14 -9.86 5.39
CA GLN A 790 15.52 -9.69 4.97
C GLN A 790 15.73 -8.30 4.38
N ARG A 791 16.92 -7.76 4.65
CA ARG A 791 17.30 -6.40 4.30
C ARG A 791 18.74 -6.36 3.85
N LYS A 792 19.03 -5.61 2.78
CA LYS A 792 20.37 -5.52 2.19
C LYS A 792 20.62 -4.11 1.68
N VAL A 793 21.72 -3.49 2.12
CA VAL A 793 22.17 -2.22 1.54
C VAL A 793 23.02 -2.51 0.30
N VAL A 794 22.69 -1.87 -0.82
CA VAL A 794 23.36 -2.05 -2.11
C VAL A 794 23.95 -0.74 -2.60
N THR A 795 25.28 -0.71 -2.69
CA THR A 795 26.06 0.45 -3.14
C THR A 795 26.37 0.39 -4.64
N ASP A 796 26.58 -0.80 -5.22
CA ASP A 796 27.20 -0.88 -6.56
C ASP A 796 26.35 -1.67 -7.57
N THR A 797 26.01 -2.93 -7.29
CA THR A 797 25.32 -3.81 -8.27
C THR A 797 23.93 -4.21 -7.79
N LEU A 798 22.90 -3.85 -8.56
CA LEU A 798 21.53 -4.30 -8.33
C LEU A 798 21.44 -5.81 -8.55
N PRO A 799 20.66 -6.55 -7.73
CA PRO A 799 20.47 -7.98 -7.94
C PRO A 799 19.67 -8.23 -9.22
N ASP A 800 19.86 -9.41 -9.82
CA ASP A 800 19.24 -9.79 -11.10
C ASP A 800 17.70 -9.71 -11.11
N TRP A 801 17.07 -9.85 -9.94
CA TRP A 801 15.61 -9.74 -9.81
C TRP A 801 15.11 -8.29 -9.84
N MET A 802 15.98 -7.30 -9.64
CA MET A 802 15.59 -5.89 -9.64
C MET A 802 15.55 -5.36 -11.08
N PRO A 803 14.45 -4.73 -11.51
CA PRO A 803 14.37 -4.13 -12.83
C PRO A 803 15.43 -3.05 -13.01
N LYS A 804 16.06 -2.99 -14.20
CA LYS A 804 17.02 -1.92 -14.55
C LYS A 804 16.41 -0.52 -14.46
N SER A 805 15.10 -0.41 -14.68
CA SER A 805 14.33 0.83 -14.60
C SER A 805 13.27 0.73 -13.50
N ALA A 806 13.71 0.45 -12.26
CA ALA A 806 12.82 0.35 -11.11
C ALA A 806 12.00 1.63 -10.93
N GLN A 807 10.69 1.48 -10.72
CA GLN A 807 9.77 2.58 -10.49
C GLN A 807 9.34 2.60 -9.03
N GLY A 808 9.43 3.76 -8.40
CA GLY A 808 8.96 4.00 -7.04
C GLY A 808 7.79 4.98 -7.02
N ILE A 809 7.26 5.23 -5.83
CA ILE A 809 6.13 6.13 -5.61
C ILE A 809 6.49 7.58 -6.00
N MET A 810 7.75 7.98 -5.83
CA MET A 810 8.24 9.31 -6.22
C MET A 810 8.83 9.35 -7.64
N GLY A 811 8.57 8.32 -8.45
CA GLY A 811 9.08 8.19 -9.82
C GLY A 811 10.23 7.19 -9.96
N PRO A 812 10.97 7.21 -11.09
CA PRO A 812 12.02 6.24 -11.36
C PRO A 812 13.14 6.33 -10.33
N LEU A 813 13.71 5.17 -9.98
CA LEU A 813 14.93 5.12 -9.18
C LEU A 813 16.05 5.89 -9.91
N THR A 814 16.53 6.95 -9.28
CA THR A 814 17.64 7.76 -9.77
C THR A 814 18.76 7.70 -8.74
N ARG A 815 19.87 7.04 -9.06
CA ARG A 815 21.01 6.93 -8.14
C ARG A 815 21.68 8.30 -8.01
N VAL A 816 21.68 8.86 -6.80
CA VAL A 816 22.41 10.09 -6.46
C VAL A 816 23.56 9.72 -5.52
N GLU A 817 24.68 10.42 -5.63
CA GLU A 817 25.86 10.17 -4.80
C GLU A 817 25.55 10.32 -3.30
N GLY A 818 26.00 9.35 -2.51
CA GLY A 818 25.78 9.28 -1.06
C GLY A 818 24.43 8.73 -0.63
N ASP A 819 23.49 8.53 -1.56
CA ASP A 819 22.26 7.80 -1.27
C ASP A 819 22.55 6.30 -1.12
N LYS A 820 21.76 5.66 -0.25
CA LYS A 820 21.77 4.21 -0.06
C LYS A 820 20.54 3.62 -0.73
N LEU A 821 20.69 2.43 -1.30
CA LEU A 821 19.55 1.62 -1.70
C LEU A 821 19.41 0.45 -0.75
N VAL A 822 18.30 0.40 -0.04
CA VAL A 822 17.93 -0.69 0.85
C VAL A 822 16.98 -1.60 0.09
N LEU A 823 17.37 -2.84 -0.13
CA LEU A 823 16.50 -3.88 -0.65
C LEU A 823 15.83 -4.60 0.51
N VAL A 824 14.54 -4.91 0.35
CA VAL A 824 13.75 -5.58 1.37
C VAL A 824 13.02 -6.77 0.77
N GLU A 825 13.11 -7.92 1.43
CA GLU A 825 12.39 -9.14 1.08
C GLU A 825 11.66 -9.68 2.32
N GLY A 826 10.34 -9.84 2.23
CA GLY A 826 9.60 -10.59 3.24
C GLY A 826 9.62 -12.07 2.86
N MET A 827 10.29 -12.90 3.65
CA MET A 827 10.50 -14.32 3.40
C MET A 827 9.50 -15.17 4.19
N TYR A 828 8.96 -16.22 3.57
CA TYR A 828 8.09 -17.19 4.22
C TYR A 828 8.57 -18.62 3.95
N LYS A 829 8.30 -19.52 4.90
CA LYS A 829 8.53 -20.95 4.73
C LYS A 829 7.33 -21.58 4.04
N ASN A 830 7.55 -22.24 2.91
CA ASN A 830 6.57 -23.10 2.26
C ASN A 830 6.90 -24.57 2.59
N TYR A 831 5.90 -25.46 2.65
CA TYR A 831 6.00 -26.87 3.08
C TYR A 831 7.42 -27.46 2.98
N GLY A 832 8.19 -27.39 4.08
CA GLY A 832 9.64 -27.69 4.13
C GLY A 832 10.47 -26.57 4.81
N ASP A 833 11.80 -26.69 4.74
CA ASP A 833 12.74 -25.75 5.36
C ASP A 833 13.17 -24.58 4.44
N SER A 834 12.79 -24.61 3.16
CA SER A 834 13.16 -23.58 2.18
C SER A 834 12.32 -22.31 2.35
N MET A 835 12.98 -21.14 2.28
CA MET A 835 12.32 -19.83 2.33
C MET A 835 12.11 -19.26 0.93
N TYR A 836 10.95 -18.63 0.73
CA TYR A 836 10.54 -18.00 -0.51
C TYR A 836 10.11 -16.55 -0.24
N PRO A 837 10.31 -15.62 -1.18
CA PRO A 837 9.86 -14.24 -1.03
C PRO A 837 8.33 -14.17 -1.15
N ALA A 838 7.65 -13.65 -0.12
CA ALA A 838 6.27 -13.22 -0.15
C ALA A 838 6.13 -11.87 -0.85
N PHE A 839 7.08 -10.96 -0.62
CA PHE A 839 7.18 -9.68 -1.31
C PHE A 839 8.63 -9.25 -1.45
N ARG A 840 8.88 -8.36 -2.42
CA ARG A 840 10.17 -7.71 -2.65
C ARG A 840 9.94 -6.23 -2.90
N GLY A 841 10.78 -5.40 -2.32
CA GLY A 841 10.76 -3.96 -2.53
C GLY A 841 12.15 -3.35 -2.35
N TRP A 842 12.21 -2.04 -2.56
CA TRP A 842 13.40 -1.25 -2.38
C TRP A 842 13.04 0.13 -1.80
N MET A 843 13.99 0.71 -1.08
CA MET A 843 13.92 2.07 -0.52
C MET A 843 15.22 2.79 -0.86
N GLN A 844 15.12 3.96 -1.49
CA GLN A 844 16.21 4.90 -1.66
C GLN A 844 16.24 5.81 -0.43
N VAL A 845 17.38 5.82 0.25
CA VAL A 845 17.60 6.50 1.51
C VAL A 845 18.65 7.58 1.31
N GLY A 846 18.31 8.83 1.61
CA GLY A 846 19.22 9.97 1.50
C GLY A 846 20.34 9.95 2.54
N GLN A 847 21.30 10.86 2.40
CA GLN A 847 22.43 11.02 3.33
C GLN A 847 22.00 11.36 4.77
N ASP A 848 20.84 12.00 4.93
CA ASP A 848 20.23 12.32 6.23
C ASP A 848 19.52 11.11 6.86
N GLY A 849 19.52 9.95 6.20
CA GLY A 849 18.87 8.73 6.62
C GLY A 849 17.36 8.68 6.35
N GLY A 850 16.79 9.66 5.64
CA GLY A 850 15.38 9.71 5.26
C GLY A 850 15.09 8.89 4.01
N ILE A 851 13.88 8.32 3.91
CA ILE A 851 13.44 7.64 2.68
C ILE A 851 12.96 8.69 1.68
N ILE A 852 13.64 8.79 0.54
CA ILE A 852 13.33 9.76 -0.52
C ILE A 852 12.54 9.15 -1.69
N ASN A 853 12.65 7.84 -1.88
CA ASN A 853 11.83 7.08 -2.83
C ASN A 853 11.77 5.61 -2.40
N GLU A 854 10.74 4.88 -2.83
CA GLU A 854 10.56 3.47 -2.53
C GLU A 854 9.58 2.84 -3.51
N GLY A 855 9.66 1.53 -3.71
CA GLY A 855 8.76 0.82 -4.59
C GLY A 855 8.81 -0.68 -4.41
N PHE A 856 7.68 -1.34 -4.71
CA PHE A 856 7.63 -2.79 -4.81
C PHE A 856 8.20 -3.27 -6.14
N VAL A 857 8.81 -4.45 -6.11
CA VAL A 857 9.21 -5.20 -7.31
C VAL A 857 8.26 -6.36 -7.56
N SER A 858 7.79 -7.01 -6.50
CA SER A 858 6.85 -8.13 -6.59
C SER A 858 6.11 -8.34 -5.27
N GLY A 859 4.90 -8.89 -5.33
CA GLY A 859 4.13 -9.22 -4.13
C GLY A 859 3.60 -7.98 -3.40
N GLU A 860 3.42 -6.87 -4.12
CA GLU A 860 2.69 -5.71 -3.61
C GLU A 860 1.22 -6.10 -3.43
N PRO A 861 0.67 -5.97 -2.22
CA PRO A 861 -0.76 -6.04 -2.03
C PRO A 861 -1.41 -4.68 -2.31
N ASP A 862 -2.68 -4.67 -2.70
CA ASP A 862 -3.47 -3.43 -2.75
C ASP A 862 -3.58 -2.82 -1.35
N PHE A 863 -3.93 -3.69 -0.40
CA PHE A 863 -3.97 -3.38 1.01
C PHE A 863 -3.67 -4.64 1.84
N GLY A 864 -3.16 -4.43 3.05
CA GLY A 864 -3.03 -5.46 4.07
C GLY A 864 -3.98 -5.20 5.22
N TRP A 865 -4.50 -6.26 5.82
CA TRP A 865 -5.26 -6.17 7.06
C TRP A 865 -4.91 -7.28 8.04
N ALA A 866 -5.02 -6.97 9.34
CA ALA A 866 -4.67 -7.89 10.39
C ALA A 866 -5.48 -7.65 11.67
N ALA A 867 -5.70 -8.70 12.45
CA ALA A 867 -6.31 -8.61 13.76
C ALA A 867 -5.33 -8.00 14.76
N ASN A 868 -5.74 -6.99 15.53
CA ASN A 868 -4.87 -6.39 16.54
C ASN A 868 -5.52 -6.13 17.89
N ASP A 869 -6.85 -6.11 17.97
CA ASP A 869 -7.52 -6.00 19.25
C ASP A 869 -7.56 -7.34 20.01
N LYS A 870 -7.92 -7.27 21.29
CA LYS A 870 -8.29 -8.48 22.04
C LYS A 870 -9.57 -9.08 21.45
N LEU A 871 -9.75 -10.39 21.61
CA LEU A 871 -11.01 -11.05 21.23
C LEU A 871 -12.16 -10.53 22.10
N ASP A 872 -13.22 -10.05 21.47
CA ASP A 872 -14.49 -9.66 22.09
C ASP A 872 -15.50 -10.79 21.94
N TRP A 873 -15.56 -11.65 22.97
CA TRP A 873 -16.54 -12.73 23.04
C TRP A 873 -17.98 -12.25 23.27
N GLY A 874 -18.20 -10.94 23.48
CA GLY A 874 -19.51 -10.30 23.54
C GLY A 874 -20.00 -9.79 22.19
N ALA A 875 -19.18 -9.82 21.13
CA ALA A 875 -19.54 -9.32 19.82
C ALA A 875 -20.69 -10.14 19.18
N SER A 876 -21.73 -9.43 18.72
CA SER A 876 -22.83 -10.04 17.96
C SER A 876 -22.31 -10.72 16.70
N SER A 877 -22.89 -11.86 16.33
CA SER A 877 -22.62 -12.49 15.04
C SER A 877 -23.11 -11.58 13.91
N SER A 878 -22.22 -11.26 12.98
CA SER A 878 -22.57 -10.64 11.71
C SER A 878 -22.92 -11.67 10.64
N PHE A 879 -22.67 -12.96 10.90
CA PHE A 879 -23.00 -14.06 10.01
C PHE A 879 -24.47 -14.44 10.11
N ASN A 880 -24.93 -14.78 11.31
CA ASN A 880 -26.31 -15.14 11.56
C ASN A 880 -26.75 -14.46 12.87
N PRO A 881 -27.65 -13.47 12.82
CA PRO A 881 -28.02 -12.66 13.99
C PRO A 881 -28.71 -13.47 15.11
N HIS A 882 -29.13 -14.71 14.83
CA HIS A 882 -29.69 -15.61 15.81
C HIS A 882 -28.62 -16.29 16.69
N MET A 883 -27.35 -16.29 16.27
CA MET A 883 -26.23 -16.81 17.04
C MET A 883 -25.82 -15.82 18.14
N THR A 884 -26.00 -16.24 19.40
CA THR A 884 -25.74 -15.36 20.56
C THR A 884 -24.29 -15.46 21.04
N PRO A 885 -23.69 -14.36 21.57
CA PRO A 885 -22.36 -14.39 22.17
C PRO A 885 -22.22 -15.43 23.30
N GLU A 886 -23.28 -15.61 24.10
CA GLU A 886 -23.32 -16.61 25.18
C GLU A 886 -23.22 -18.04 24.65
N LEU A 887 -23.97 -18.38 23.59
CA LEU A 887 -23.92 -19.72 22.98
C LEU A 887 -22.51 -20.02 22.46
N ARG A 888 -21.87 -19.05 21.80
CA ARG A 888 -20.49 -19.17 21.31
C ARG A 888 -19.50 -19.49 22.43
N LEU A 889 -19.57 -18.76 23.54
CA LEU A 889 -18.74 -19.03 24.72
C LEU A 889 -19.03 -20.41 25.32
N LYS A 890 -20.31 -20.80 25.42
CA LYS A 890 -20.69 -22.14 25.90
C LYS A 890 -20.13 -23.25 25.01
N LEU A 891 -20.08 -23.06 23.68
CA LEU A 891 -19.48 -24.01 22.75
C LEU A 891 -17.97 -24.18 22.99
N LEU A 892 -17.23 -23.08 23.18
CA LEU A 892 -15.80 -23.13 23.48
C LEU A 892 -15.55 -23.82 24.84
N VAL A 893 -16.20 -23.35 25.91
CA VAL A 893 -15.95 -23.80 27.28
C VAL A 893 -16.32 -25.27 27.50
N ASN A 894 -17.42 -25.73 26.89
CA ASN A 894 -17.86 -27.12 26.97
C ASN A 894 -17.25 -28.00 25.87
N GLY A 895 -16.58 -27.39 24.89
CA GLY A 895 -15.93 -28.08 23.79
C GLY A 895 -14.49 -28.51 24.07
N VAL A 896 -13.83 -27.90 25.06
CA VAL A 896 -12.48 -28.25 25.51
C VAL A 896 -12.53 -29.21 26.70
N LYS A 897 -11.93 -30.39 26.57
CA LYS A 897 -11.84 -31.43 27.62
C LYS A 897 -10.86 -31.03 28.72
N ASP A 898 -9.69 -30.54 28.34
CA ASP A 898 -8.62 -30.15 29.26
C ASP A 898 -8.78 -28.69 29.69
N MET A 899 -9.46 -28.48 30.82
CA MET A 899 -9.72 -27.15 31.35
C MET A 899 -8.45 -26.42 31.77
N THR A 900 -7.38 -27.12 32.15
CA THR A 900 -6.11 -26.48 32.51
C THR A 900 -5.48 -25.80 31.30
N LYS A 901 -5.61 -26.37 30.09
CA LYS A 901 -5.20 -25.70 28.85
C LYS A 901 -6.03 -24.45 28.58
N LEU A 902 -7.35 -24.52 28.72
CA LEU A 902 -8.20 -23.34 28.49
C LEU A 902 -7.94 -22.24 29.53
N GLU A 903 -7.69 -22.60 30.79
CA GLU A 903 -7.30 -21.67 31.85
C GLU A 903 -5.97 -20.98 31.54
N ALA A 904 -4.96 -21.72 31.09
CA ALA A 904 -3.66 -21.16 30.68
C ALA A 904 -3.77 -20.20 29.48
N MET A 905 -4.86 -20.30 28.70
CA MET A 905 -5.12 -19.46 27.54
C MET A 905 -6.13 -18.34 27.79
N ALA A 906 -6.81 -18.33 28.95
CA ALA A 906 -7.96 -17.46 29.20
C ALA A 906 -7.62 -15.96 29.05
N GLU A 907 -6.46 -15.54 29.54
CA GLU A 907 -5.98 -14.16 29.39
C GLU A 907 -5.71 -13.82 27.92
N LYS A 908 -4.99 -14.70 27.20
CA LYS A 908 -4.68 -14.50 25.78
C LYS A 908 -5.95 -14.46 24.92
N LEU A 909 -6.93 -15.29 25.24
CA LEU A 909 -8.23 -15.34 24.58
C LEU A 909 -9.18 -14.24 25.05
N ASN A 910 -8.81 -13.44 26.06
CA ASN A 910 -9.65 -12.40 26.64
C ASN A 910 -11.05 -12.92 27.05
N LEU A 911 -11.10 -14.09 27.69
CA LEU A 911 -12.36 -14.66 28.17
C LEU A 911 -12.95 -13.81 29.32
N PRO A 912 -14.29 -13.64 29.40
CA PRO A 912 -14.92 -12.88 30.48
C PRO A 912 -14.72 -13.58 31.82
N GLU A 913 -14.56 -12.85 32.93
CA GLU A 913 -14.19 -13.42 34.24
C GLU A 913 -15.07 -14.60 34.70
N ASN A 914 -16.35 -14.60 34.33
CA ASN A 914 -17.31 -15.65 34.69
C ASN A 914 -17.32 -16.84 33.71
N TRP A 915 -16.42 -16.93 32.73
CA TRP A 915 -16.46 -17.97 31.69
C TRP A 915 -16.52 -19.40 32.25
N LYS A 916 -15.91 -19.66 33.41
CA LYS A 916 -15.92 -20.98 34.07
C LYS A 916 -17.31 -21.42 34.51
N SER A 917 -18.22 -20.48 34.84
CA SER A 917 -19.58 -20.81 35.24
C SER A 917 -20.44 -21.32 34.08
N LEU A 918 -19.96 -21.21 32.84
CA LEU A 918 -20.61 -21.75 31.66
C LEU A 918 -20.36 -23.25 31.47
N ARG A 919 -19.49 -23.86 32.29
CA ARG A 919 -19.18 -25.28 32.22
C ARG A 919 -20.37 -26.10 32.74
N VAL A 920 -20.87 -27.00 31.91
CA VAL A 920 -21.83 -28.03 32.28
C VAL A 920 -21.06 -29.19 32.89
N ALA A 921 -21.54 -29.72 34.02
CA ALA A 921 -20.94 -30.90 34.62
C ALA A 921 -20.94 -32.06 33.62
N ASP A 922 -19.84 -32.79 33.55
CA ASP A 922 -19.76 -33.99 32.73
C ASP A 922 -20.90 -34.94 33.14
N ALA A 923 -21.45 -35.68 32.17
CA ALA A 923 -22.41 -36.72 32.52
C ALA A 923 -21.76 -37.64 33.56
N PRO A 924 -22.46 -38.06 34.62
CA PRO A 924 -21.98 -39.19 35.40
C PRO A 924 -21.64 -40.30 34.41
N ALA A 925 -20.42 -40.83 34.49
CA ALA A 925 -19.98 -41.92 33.63
C ALA A 925 -21.09 -42.97 33.61
N PRO A 926 -21.48 -43.50 32.42
CA PRO A 926 -22.55 -44.48 32.34
C PRO A 926 -22.22 -45.57 33.36
N THR A 927 -23.07 -45.70 34.39
CA THR A 927 -22.89 -46.67 35.45
C THR A 927 -22.68 -47.99 34.75
N ALA A 928 -21.48 -48.57 34.87
CA ALA A 928 -21.08 -49.74 34.10
C ALA A 928 -22.22 -50.74 34.14
N THR A 929 -22.92 -50.91 33.02
CA THR A 929 -24.09 -51.78 32.94
C THR A 929 -23.58 -53.14 33.37
N GLU A 930 -24.16 -53.67 34.45
CA GLU A 930 -23.82 -54.98 34.99
C GLU A 930 -23.68 -55.94 33.81
N THR A 931 -22.48 -56.50 33.67
CA THR A 931 -22.22 -57.51 32.67
C THR A 931 -23.31 -58.56 32.81
N PRO A 932 -24.13 -58.85 31.78
CA PRO A 932 -25.22 -59.79 31.93
C PRO A 932 -24.63 -61.10 32.43
N THR A 933 -25.05 -61.49 33.64
CA THR A 933 -24.66 -62.76 34.25
C THR A 933 -24.91 -63.86 33.20
N PRO A 934 -23.89 -64.61 32.78
CA PRO A 934 -24.09 -65.68 31.82
C PRO A 934 -25.11 -66.66 32.41
N ALA A 935 -26.18 -66.93 31.66
CA ALA A 935 -27.19 -67.90 32.07
C ALA A 935 -26.50 -69.25 32.29
N THR A 936 -26.59 -69.75 33.52
CA THR A 936 -26.12 -71.09 33.91
C THR A 936 -26.91 -72.14 33.11
N PRO A 937 -26.24 -73.17 32.54
CA PRO A 937 -26.88 -74.17 31.66
C PRO A 937 -27.93 -75.04 32.33
#